data_AF-A0A9X4PD26-F1
#
_entry.id   AF-A0A9X4PD26-F1
#
_cell.length_a   1.000
_cell.length_b   1.000
_cell.length_c   1.000
_cell.angle_alpha   90.00
_cell.angle_beta   90.00
_cell.angle_gamma   90.00
#
_symmetry.space_group_name_H-M   'P 1'
#
loop_
_entity.id
_entity.type
_entity.pdbx_description
1 polymer ?
#
loop_
_entity_poly.entity_id
_entity_poly.type
_entity_poly.pdbx_seq_one_letter_code
_entity_poly.pdbx_strand_id
1 'polypeptide(L)'
;MGEFLRRELDFYIKNEVMHLENIQHADGFKQIESSLRQIQVLRTIALELIDFLAQLENFQKKLWLKKKFIASCHYLVTLDRLPEELLPEVLANENQLRQWQGLFHFDKNVYQGDIKKFLQNEPHLVVDTSLFPTQFQWKLLSLLSDKYDLDDSTDGVLIHADNFQALNLLQARYREQVKCIYIDPPYNTQNDGFIYKDGYPHSSWLSLMENRLLAAYSLLRQDGVNFISIDDNEQAQLKILCDEVYGASNFISSICHKSRASISNDKIISQNHNFLLFFSKDYLSIHCQRKMFGVIANLDGYNKVDKNGDKYKLTPVDGPGGASKGNPYYEFMGVSGYWRYSFETMNKLYEQGHLVVTKNNIQKKTYLKDMINKRQTVTTWWEEGFLTSNGTRDLDHILTNDFSNPKNINLIKQIVDISSNYINEPLTLDYFAGSGTTAHAVINLNRDDGGKRKYILVEQGEYFDTVLKPRVQKVIYSEKWKNGKPDADKDKGFNGVSQLVKVLKLESYEDTLNNLELKGQAKLFDSLSESAREDYLLRYMLAVESKGSLLNTDHFKNPFAYQLNIATDSAGAYRRQTIDLLETFHYLIGLRVAKWTDKREARGFVLVEGRLPNGESCLLVWRDGNKVSYQEVDKLFEQLNIQPNSNQYDVVYLNGDHNIATLWQSDDGSETRALKLRPIEPEFLRLMFGEEA
;
A
#
# COMPACT_ATOMS: atom_id res chain seq x y z
N MET A 1 22.10 -6.20 18.48
CA MET A 1 23.33 -7.00 18.36
C MET A 1 24.30 -6.90 19.56
N GLY A 2 24.55 -5.72 20.13
CA GLY A 2 25.62 -5.54 21.14
C GLY A 2 25.55 -6.46 22.37
N GLU A 3 24.35 -6.61 22.97
CA GLU A 3 24.13 -7.52 24.10
C GLU A 3 24.41 -8.98 23.74
N PHE A 4 23.95 -9.40 22.56
CA PHE A 4 24.18 -10.75 22.03
C PHE A 4 25.69 -11.03 21.89
N LEU A 5 26.45 -10.14 21.23
CA LEU A 5 27.89 -10.34 21.03
C LEU A 5 28.67 -10.35 22.36
N ARG A 6 28.24 -9.57 23.36
CA ARG A 6 28.85 -9.61 24.70
C ARG A 6 28.66 -10.97 25.36
N ARG A 7 27.47 -11.57 25.22
CA ARG A 7 27.19 -12.92 25.72
C ARG A 7 28.00 -13.98 24.97
N GLU A 8 28.10 -13.88 23.64
CA GLU A 8 28.90 -14.80 22.84
C GLU A 8 30.41 -14.67 23.15
N LEU A 9 30.90 -13.45 23.42
CA LEU A 9 32.27 -13.23 23.89
C LEU A 9 32.54 -13.94 25.22
N ASP A 10 31.62 -13.85 26.17
CA ASP A 10 31.76 -14.57 27.44
C ASP A 10 31.77 -16.10 27.26
N PHE A 11 30.98 -16.62 26.32
CA PHE A 11 30.98 -18.04 25.95
C PHE A 11 32.29 -18.45 25.27
N TYR A 12 32.76 -17.68 24.30
CA TYR A 12 34.02 -17.92 23.59
C TYR A 12 35.22 -17.92 24.53
N ILE A 13 35.31 -16.93 25.44
CA ILE A 13 36.39 -16.87 26.44
C ILE A 13 36.40 -18.13 27.31
N LYS A 14 35.22 -18.63 27.73
CA LYS A 14 35.12 -19.81 28.60
C LYS A 14 35.50 -21.11 27.91
N ASN A 15 35.17 -21.28 26.64
CA ASN A 15 35.31 -22.56 25.95
C ASN A 15 36.59 -22.66 25.10
N GLU A 16 36.98 -21.56 24.45
CA GLU A 16 38.04 -21.57 23.43
C GLU A 16 39.34 -20.91 23.91
N VAL A 17 39.28 -20.10 24.97
CA VAL A 17 40.45 -19.35 25.49
C VAL A 17 40.87 -19.86 26.87
N MET A 18 39.90 -20.15 27.75
CA MET A 18 40.15 -20.66 29.09
C MET A 18 40.16 -22.20 29.09
N HIS A 19 41.34 -22.81 28.96
CA HIS A 19 41.50 -24.26 29.14
C HIS A 19 41.88 -24.60 30.58
N LEU A 20 41.02 -25.35 31.28
CA LEU A 20 41.23 -25.79 32.66
C LEU A 20 42.50 -26.64 32.85
N GLU A 21 42.88 -27.43 31.84
CA GLU A 21 44.11 -28.25 31.85
C GLU A 21 45.37 -27.39 31.95
N ASN A 22 45.39 -26.24 31.26
CA ASN A 22 46.50 -25.28 31.33
C ASN A 22 46.65 -24.65 32.72
N ILE A 23 45.58 -24.65 33.53
CA ILE A 23 45.59 -24.14 34.90
C ILE A 23 45.99 -25.25 35.89
N GLN A 24 45.56 -26.49 35.66
CA GLN A 24 45.87 -27.65 36.52
C GLN A 24 47.30 -28.16 36.38
N HIS A 25 47.91 -28.02 35.19
CA HIS A 25 49.26 -28.49 34.89
C HIS A 25 50.30 -27.36 34.82
N ALA A 26 49.98 -26.15 35.30
CA ALA A 26 50.91 -25.04 35.28
C ALA A 26 52.10 -25.26 36.24
N ASP A 27 53.31 -25.29 35.71
CA ASP A 27 54.56 -25.46 36.49
C ASP A 27 54.90 -24.23 37.38
N GLY A 28 54.13 -23.14 37.26
CA GLY A 28 54.25 -21.96 38.13
C GLY A 28 53.27 -20.83 37.83
N PHE A 29 53.09 -19.93 38.81
CA PHE A 29 52.12 -18.82 38.78
C PHE A 29 52.26 -17.87 37.57
N LYS A 30 53.46 -17.76 36.99
CA LYS A 30 53.72 -16.93 35.79
C LYS A 30 52.91 -17.36 34.56
N GLN A 31 52.67 -18.66 34.36
CA GLN A 31 51.91 -19.17 33.21
C GLN A 31 50.42 -18.84 33.33
N ILE A 32 49.89 -18.90 34.54
CA ILE A 32 48.51 -18.49 34.87
C ILE A 32 48.35 -16.98 34.64
N GLU A 33 49.31 -16.17 35.11
CA GLU A 33 49.27 -14.71 34.93
C GLU A 33 49.30 -14.31 33.44
N SER A 34 50.14 -14.96 32.63
CA SER A 34 50.19 -14.71 31.18
C SER A 34 48.86 -15.01 30.49
N SER A 35 48.21 -16.12 30.85
CA SER A 35 46.91 -16.53 30.30
C SER A 35 45.80 -15.55 30.69
N LEU A 36 45.79 -15.09 31.95
CA LEU A 36 44.86 -14.06 32.41
C LEU A 36 45.06 -12.71 31.70
N ARG A 37 46.31 -12.29 31.49
CA ARG A 37 46.60 -11.07 30.71
C ARG A 37 46.13 -11.18 29.27
N GLN A 38 46.31 -12.33 28.62
CA GLN A 38 45.79 -12.58 27.28
C GLN A 38 44.25 -12.46 27.24
N ILE A 39 43.54 -13.05 28.20
CA ILE A 39 42.08 -12.94 28.31
C ILE A 39 41.67 -11.46 28.52
N GLN A 40 42.37 -10.71 29.37
CA GLN A 40 42.08 -9.29 29.61
C GLN A 40 42.27 -8.45 28.34
N VAL A 41 43.37 -8.66 27.61
CA VAL A 41 43.65 -7.95 26.35
C VAL A 41 42.60 -8.30 25.30
N LEU A 42 42.33 -9.59 25.10
CA LEU A 42 41.31 -10.06 24.16
C LEU A 42 39.94 -9.48 24.51
N ARG A 43 39.53 -9.53 25.78
CA ARG A 43 38.24 -8.99 26.23
C ARG A 43 38.16 -7.49 25.97
N THR A 44 39.24 -6.74 26.24
CA THR A 44 39.26 -5.30 26.01
C THR A 44 39.05 -4.98 24.52
N ILE A 45 39.84 -5.60 23.63
CA ILE A 45 39.73 -5.40 22.19
C ILE A 45 38.35 -5.83 21.68
N ALA A 46 37.85 -6.98 22.12
CA ALA A 46 36.55 -7.49 21.70
C ALA A 46 35.41 -6.57 22.16
N LEU A 47 35.47 -6.03 23.38
CA LEU A 47 34.45 -5.10 23.87
C LEU A 47 34.45 -3.80 23.05
N GLU A 48 35.61 -3.24 22.70
CA GLU A 48 35.70 -2.08 21.81
C GLU A 48 35.11 -2.35 20.43
N LEU A 49 35.41 -3.50 19.83
CA LEU A 49 34.83 -3.92 18.55
C LEU A 49 33.31 -4.13 18.65
N ILE A 50 32.83 -4.74 19.73
CA ILE A 50 31.40 -4.95 19.94
C ILE A 50 30.67 -3.61 20.12
N ASP A 51 31.25 -2.68 20.88
CA ASP A 51 30.68 -1.35 21.05
C ASP A 51 30.60 -0.61 19.71
N PHE A 52 31.66 -0.68 18.92
CA PHE A 52 31.67 -0.13 17.57
C PHE A 52 30.59 -0.75 16.67
N LEU A 53 30.50 -2.08 16.63
CA LEU A 53 29.50 -2.78 15.80
C LEU A 53 28.06 -2.50 16.26
N ALA A 54 27.83 -2.45 17.58
CA ALA A 54 26.52 -2.14 18.16
C ALA A 54 26.10 -0.70 17.84
N GLN A 55 27.04 0.24 17.90
CA GLN A 55 26.80 1.59 17.44
C GLN A 55 26.38 1.58 15.96
N LEU A 56 27.08 0.84 15.09
CA LEU A 56 26.82 0.79 13.64
C LEU A 56 25.42 0.33 13.32
N GLU A 57 25.02 -0.78 13.94
CA GLU A 57 23.67 -1.31 13.85
C GLU A 57 22.63 -0.27 14.32
N ASN A 58 22.85 0.40 15.46
CA ASN A 58 21.93 1.40 15.98
C ASN A 58 21.76 2.60 15.04
N PHE A 59 22.83 3.03 14.37
CA PHE A 59 22.77 4.09 13.38
C PHE A 59 22.03 3.65 12.12
N GLN A 60 22.36 2.49 11.56
CA GLN A 60 21.66 1.93 10.41
C GLN A 60 20.17 1.76 10.72
N LYS A 61 19.84 1.22 11.89
CA LYS A 61 18.46 1.10 12.39
C LYS A 61 17.78 2.46 12.44
N LYS A 62 18.45 3.50 12.97
CA LYS A 62 17.88 4.85 13.04
C LYS A 62 17.63 5.44 11.65
N LEU A 63 18.55 5.25 10.71
CA LEU A 63 18.41 5.72 9.33
C LEU A 63 17.30 4.98 8.58
N TRP A 64 17.18 3.68 8.86
CA TRP A 64 16.14 2.81 8.34
C TRP A 64 14.76 3.15 8.91
N LEU A 65 14.64 3.42 10.21
CA LEU A 65 13.36 3.73 10.86
C LEU A 65 12.91 5.19 10.69
N LYS A 66 13.81 6.11 10.30
CA LYS A 66 13.45 7.48 9.94
C LYS A 66 12.41 7.45 8.82
N LYS A 67 11.27 8.14 9.03
CA LYS A 67 10.27 8.35 7.98
C LYS A 67 10.90 9.04 6.77
N LYS A 68 10.43 8.70 5.57
CA LYS A 68 11.03 9.16 4.30
C LYS A 68 10.34 10.41 3.79
N PHE A 69 11.12 11.33 3.22
CA PHE A 69 10.56 12.50 2.55
C PHE A 69 9.80 12.06 1.30
N ILE A 70 8.75 12.78 0.95
CA ILE A 70 8.12 12.65 -0.36
C ILE A 70 8.97 13.45 -1.34
N ALA A 71 9.76 12.72 -2.14
CA ALA A 71 10.66 13.31 -3.13
C ALA A 71 9.90 13.95 -4.29
N SER A 72 8.75 13.39 -4.66
CA SER A 72 7.82 14.02 -5.62
C SER A 72 6.41 13.48 -5.45
N CYS A 73 5.42 14.34 -5.67
CA CYS A 73 4.01 14.00 -5.77
C CYS A 73 3.47 14.52 -7.11
N HIS A 74 2.77 13.69 -7.87
CA HIS A 74 2.08 14.08 -9.09
C HIS A 74 0.79 13.28 -9.24
N TYR A 75 -0.02 13.61 -10.25
CA TYR A 75 -1.31 12.97 -10.48
C TYR A 75 -1.42 12.43 -11.89
N LEU A 76 -2.20 11.37 -12.03
CA LEU A 76 -2.75 10.89 -13.29
C LEU A 76 -4.24 11.25 -13.28
N VAL A 77 -4.70 12.03 -14.26
CA VAL A 77 -6.07 12.55 -14.28
C VAL A 77 -6.69 12.27 -15.64
N THR A 78 -7.88 11.67 -15.65
CA THR A 78 -8.65 11.51 -16.89
C THR A 78 -9.20 12.85 -17.37
N LEU A 79 -9.30 13.04 -18.69
CA LEU A 79 -9.72 14.32 -19.28
C LEU A 79 -11.11 14.80 -18.82
N ASP A 80 -12.05 13.89 -18.53
CA ASP A 80 -13.37 14.21 -17.99
C ASP A 80 -13.33 14.79 -16.56
N ARG A 81 -12.25 14.53 -15.82
CA ARG A 81 -11.99 15.10 -14.50
C ARG A 81 -11.07 16.32 -14.54
N LEU A 82 -10.38 16.56 -15.67
CA LEU A 82 -9.51 17.71 -15.84
C LEU A 82 -10.34 19.00 -15.99
N PRO A 83 -10.03 20.09 -15.26
CA PRO A 83 -10.63 21.40 -15.51
C PRO A 83 -10.40 21.85 -16.97
N GLU A 84 -11.47 22.25 -17.67
CA GLU A 84 -11.41 22.62 -19.10
C GLU A 84 -10.38 23.72 -19.39
N GLU A 85 -10.15 24.62 -18.43
CA GLU A 85 -9.17 25.72 -18.50
C GLU A 85 -7.72 25.27 -18.66
N LEU A 86 -7.40 24.02 -18.29
CA LEU A 86 -6.05 23.45 -18.38
C LEU A 86 -5.82 22.70 -19.70
N LEU A 87 -6.88 22.36 -20.41
CA LEU A 87 -6.78 21.54 -21.62
C LEU A 87 -5.93 22.18 -22.74
N PRO A 88 -5.97 23.51 -22.98
CA PRO A 88 -5.08 24.11 -23.98
C PRO A 88 -3.59 23.90 -23.68
N GLU A 89 -3.21 23.93 -22.40
CA GLU A 89 -1.83 23.69 -21.97
C GLU A 89 -1.44 22.20 -22.11
N VAL A 90 -2.38 21.29 -21.84
CA VAL A 90 -2.21 19.85 -22.08
C VAL A 90 -1.99 19.56 -23.56
N LEU A 91 -2.82 20.13 -24.43
CA LEU A 91 -2.73 19.93 -25.88
C LEU A 91 -1.52 20.61 -26.52
N ALA A 92 -0.92 21.60 -25.85
CA ALA A 92 0.34 22.23 -26.27
C ALA A 92 1.59 21.48 -25.76
N ASN A 93 1.46 20.52 -24.84
CA ASN A 93 2.58 19.80 -24.26
C ASN A 93 2.98 18.60 -25.14
N GLU A 94 4.06 18.77 -25.91
CA GLU A 94 4.62 17.73 -26.79
C GLU A 94 5.02 16.44 -26.04
N ASN A 95 5.44 16.50 -24.77
CA ASN A 95 5.78 15.30 -24.01
C ASN A 95 4.52 14.50 -23.66
N GLN A 96 3.42 15.18 -23.31
CA GLN A 96 2.13 14.52 -23.06
C GLN A 96 1.57 13.90 -24.34
N LEU A 97 1.65 14.61 -25.47
CA LEU A 97 1.20 14.09 -26.76
C LEU A 97 2.01 12.85 -27.19
N ARG A 98 3.33 12.86 -26.98
CA ARG A 98 4.18 11.68 -27.22
C ARG A 98 3.83 10.52 -26.29
N GLN A 99 3.55 10.79 -25.01
CA GLN A 99 3.09 9.76 -24.08
C GLN A 99 1.77 9.16 -24.55
N TRP A 100 0.81 9.98 -24.99
CA TRP A 100 -0.46 9.48 -25.53
C TRP A 100 -0.29 8.69 -26.82
N GLN A 101 0.59 9.12 -27.72
CA GLN A 101 0.91 8.37 -28.92
C GLN A 101 1.56 7.02 -28.59
N GLY A 102 2.47 6.98 -27.61
CA GLY A 102 3.17 5.77 -27.20
C GLY A 102 2.31 4.79 -26.40
N LEU A 103 1.48 5.28 -25.48
CA LEU A 103 0.64 4.44 -24.62
C LEU A 103 -0.69 4.07 -25.28
N PHE A 104 -1.37 5.05 -25.90
CA PHE A 104 -2.75 4.91 -26.37
C PHE A 104 -2.86 4.85 -27.89
N HIS A 105 -1.75 4.98 -28.63
CA HIS A 105 -1.78 5.12 -30.09
C HIS A 105 -2.67 6.29 -30.56
N PHE A 106 -2.76 7.32 -29.73
CA PHE A 106 -3.57 8.50 -30.00
C PHE A 106 -3.01 9.27 -31.22
N ASP A 107 -3.91 9.65 -32.13
CA ASP A 107 -3.59 10.56 -33.25
C ASP A 107 -3.98 12.00 -32.88
N LYS A 108 -2.98 12.90 -32.85
CA LYS A 108 -3.20 14.32 -32.56
C LYS A 108 -4.20 14.99 -33.50
N ASN A 109 -4.40 14.46 -34.72
CA ASN A 109 -5.38 14.99 -35.68
C ASN A 109 -6.84 14.78 -35.25
N VAL A 110 -7.08 13.98 -34.21
CA VAL A 110 -8.42 13.81 -33.60
C VAL A 110 -8.90 15.14 -32.99
N TYR A 111 -7.98 15.97 -32.48
CA TYR A 111 -8.32 17.31 -32.03
C TYR A 111 -8.40 18.29 -33.21
N GLN A 112 -9.62 18.75 -33.52
CA GLN A 112 -9.90 19.67 -34.63
C GLN A 112 -10.23 21.10 -34.17
N GLY A 113 -9.75 21.49 -32.98
CA GLY A 113 -10.01 22.82 -32.41
C GLY A 113 -11.30 22.94 -31.58
N ASP A 114 -12.09 21.88 -31.47
CA ASP A 114 -13.29 21.83 -30.61
C ASP A 114 -13.02 21.01 -29.34
N ILE A 115 -12.79 21.73 -28.24
CA ILE A 115 -12.51 21.15 -26.91
C ILE A 115 -13.67 20.27 -26.42
N LYS A 116 -14.92 20.71 -26.56
CA LYS A 116 -16.07 19.96 -26.02
C LYS A 116 -16.26 18.65 -26.75
N LYS A 117 -16.15 18.68 -28.08
CA LYS A 117 -16.22 17.47 -28.90
C LYS A 117 -15.06 16.52 -28.59
N PHE A 118 -13.86 17.06 -28.35
CA PHE A 118 -12.71 16.25 -27.97
C PHE A 118 -12.92 15.54 -26.62
N LEU A 119 -13.37 16.25 -25.59
CA LEU A 119 -13.68 15.67 -24.28
C LEU A 119 -14.79 14.61 -24.33
N GLN A 120 -15.77 14.78 -25.22
CA GLN A 120 -16.83 13.79 -25.43
C GLN A 120 -16.32 12.51 -26.11
N ASN A 121 -15.37 12.65 -27.05
CA ASN A 121 -14.83 11.52 -27.80
C ASN A 121 -13.75 10.76 -27.02
N GLU A 122 -12.93 11.48 -26.25
CA GLU A 122 -11.76 10.94 -25.55
C GLU A 122 -11.75 11.28 -24.04
N PRO A 123 -12.86 11.05 -23.30
CA PRO A 123 -13.00 11.49 -21.91
C PRO A 123 -11.97 10.85 -20.96
N HIS A 124 -11.49 9.64 -21.28
CA HIS A 124 -10.64 8.85 -20.39
C HIS A 124 -9.15 8.86 -20.79
N LEU A 125 -8.74 9.72 -21.73
CA LEU A 125 -7.30 9.95 -21.93
C LEU A 125 -6.68 10.45 -20.62
N VAL A 126 -5.55 9.85 -20.26
CA VAL A 126 -4.92 10.09 -18.95
C VAL A 126 -3.82 11.12 -19.10
N VAL A 127 -3.95 12.26 -18.43
CA VAL A 127 -2.92 13.29 -18.30
C VAL A 127 -1.98 12.91 -17.16
N ASP A 128 -0.69 12.83 -17.43
CA ASP A 128 0.37 12.61 -16.45
C ASP A 128 1.01 13.94 -16.08
N THR A 129 0.69 14.44 -14.89
CA THR A 129 1.11 15.79 -14.48
C THR A 129 2.61 15.87 -14.19
N SER A 130 3.35 14.74 -14.13
CA SER A 130 4.81 14.75 -14.02
C SER A 130 5.50 15.29 -15.27
N LEU A 131 4.81 15.31 -16.41
CA LEU A 131 5.30 15.84 -17.68
C LEU A 131 5.15 17.37 -17.80
N PHE A 132 4.64 18.01 -16.75
CA PHE A 132 4.34 19.44 -16.72
C PHE A 132 5.18 20.15 -15.64
N PRO A 133 5.42 21.47 -15.80
CA PRO A 133 5.99 22.28 -14.72
C PRO A 133 5.15 22.21 -13.45
N THR A 134 5.77 22.45 -12.31
CA THR A 134 5.10 22.40 -11.00
C THR A 134 3.94 23.40 -10.89
N GLN A 135 4.00 24.53 -11.59
CA GLN A 135 2.90 25.51 -11.67
C GLN A 135 1.60 24.91 -12.20
N PHE A 136 1.69 24.04 -13.21
CA PHE A 136 0.52 23.34 -13.76
C PHE A 136 -0.14 22.47 -12.69
N GLN A 137 0.67 21.73 -11.92
CA GLN A 137 0.18 20.86 -10.85
C GLN A 137 -0.53 21.66 -9.76
N TRP A 138 0.02 22.80 -9.35
CA TRP A 138 -0.60 23.65 -8.32
C TRP A 138 -1.93 24.26 -8.78
N LYS A 139 -1.98 24.71 -10.05
CA LYS A 139 -3.20 25.23 -10.66
C LYS A 139 -4.26 24.13 -10.77
N LEU A 140 -3.87 22.92 -11.18
CA LEU A 140 -4.74 21.75 -11.21
C LEU A 140 -5.33 21.45 -9.84
N LEU A 141 -4.49 21.34 -8.80
CA LEU A 141 -4.96 21.05 -7.45
C LEU A 141 -5.94 22.10 -6.94
N SER A 142 -5.63 23.38 -7.18
CA SER A 142 -6.51 24.47 -6.77
C SER A 142 -7.89 24.36 -7.44
N LEU A 143 -7.92 24.23 -8.77
CA LEU A 143 -9.16 24.14 -9.55
C LEU A 143 -9.96 22.85 -9.26
N LEU A 144 -9.30 21.72 -9.07
CA LEU A 144 -9.98 20.47 -8.69
C LEU A 144 -10.64 20.60 -7.31
N SER A 145 -9.92 21.23 -6.38
CA SER A 145 -10.37 21.35 -4.99
C SER A 145 -11.53 22.33 -4.78
N ASP A 146 -11.78 23.23 -5.74
CA ASP A 146 -12.97 24.07 -5.77
C ASP A 146 -14.24 23.27 -6.08
N LYS A 147 -14.11 22.11 -6.74
CA LYS A 147 -15.23 21.26 -7.16
C LYS A 147 -15.39 20.01 -6.30
N TYR A 148 -14.29 19.48 -5.78
CA TYR A 148 -14.27 18.18 -5.10
C TYR A 148 -13.31 18.18 -3.90
N ASP A 149 -13.62 17.38 -2.90
CA ASP A 149 -12.62 17.01 -1.87
C ASP A 149 -11.52 16.17 -2.53
N LEU A 150 -10.26 16.61 -2.44
CA LEU A 150 -9.15 16.02 -3.19
C LEU A 150 -8.85 14.56 -2.79
N ASP A 151 -8.67 14.28 -1.50
CA ASP A 151 -8.34 12.93 -1.03
C ASP A 151 -9.56 11.99 -1.09
N ASP A 152 -10.78 12.48 -0.86
CA ASP A 152 -11.98 11.65 -1.01
C ASP A 152 -12.25 11.33 -2.49
N SER A 153 -11.88 12.22 -3.41
CA SER A 153 -12.07 11.99 -4.84
C SER A 153 -10.87 11.32 -5.52
N THR A 154 -9.83 10.96 -4.75
CA THR A 154 -8.68 10.18 -5.23
C THR A 154 -9.04 8.70 -5.22
N ASP A 155 -9.00 8.06 -6.39
CA ASP A 155 -9.40 6.66 -6.57
C ASP A 155 -8.24 5.69 -6.29
N GLY A 156 -7.01 6.13 -6.55
CA GLY A 156 -5.81 5.31 -6.43
C GLY A 156 -4.61 6.08 -5.91
N VAL A 157 -3.75 5.40 -5.15
CA VAL A 157 -2.42 5.91 -4.75
C VAL A 157 -1.36 4.92 -5.20
N LEU A 158 -0.39 5.37 -6.00
CA LEU A 158 0.78 4.60 -6.40
C LEU A 158 1.99 5.16 -5.66
N ILE A 159 2.78 4.31 -5.02
CA ILE A 159 3.96 4.72 -4.24
C ILE A 159 5.19 3.99 -4.79
N HIS A 160 6.12 4.76 -5.36
CA HIS A 160 7.45 4.30 -5.75
C HIS A 160 8.39 4.40 -4.55
N ALA A 161 8.57 3.30 -3.83
CA ALA A 161 9.38 3.23 -2.60
C ALA A 161 9.61 1.79 -2.16
N ASP A 162 10.60 1.57 -1.27
CA ASP A 162 10.62 0.39 -0.41
C ASP A 162 9.30 0.31 0.36
N ASN A 163 8.73 -0.88 0.38
CA ASN A 163 7.41 -1.13 0.93
C ASN A 163 7.34 -1.01 2.45
N PHE A 164 8.41 -1.29 3.20
CA PHE A 164 8.42 -1.01 4.64
C PHE A 164 8.35 0.51 4.90
N GLN A 165 9.10 1.32 4.14
CA GLN A 165 9.04 2.78 4.25
C GLN A 165 7.68 3.35 3.88
N ALA A 166 7.07 2.85 2.79
CA ALA A 166 5.73 3.27 2.40
C ALA A 166 4.68 2.90 3.45
N LEU A 167 4.73 1.67 4.00
CA LEU A 167 3.81 1.25 5.05
C LEU A 167 3.94 2.14 6.30
N ASN A 168 5.15 2.55 6.68
CA ASN A 168 5.37 3.50 7.79
C ASN A 168 4.79 4.89 7.50
N LEU A 169 4.93 5.39 6.26
CA LEU A 169 4.32 6.66 5.84
C LEU A 169 2.79 6.62 5.90
N LEU A 170 2.19 5.47 5.55
CA LEU A 170 0.73 5.29 5.51
C LEU A 170 0.09 5.25 6.91
N GLN A 171 0.85 5.02 7.98
CA GLN A 171 0.31 4.77 9.32
C GLN A 171 -0.61 5.88 9.82
N ALA A 172 -0.19 7.15 9.74
CA ALA A 172 -1.00 8.24 10.32
C ALA A 172 -2.31 8.47 9.55
N ARG A 173 -2.29 8.29 8.22
CA ARG A 173 -3.44 8.60 7.35
C ARG A 173 -4.41 7.43 7.17
N TYR A 174 -3.92 6.19 7.08
CA TYR A 174 -4.70 5.01 6.66
C TYR A 174 -4.87 3.95 7.74
N ARG A 175 -4.52 4.24 9.00
CA ARG A 175 -4.76 3.35 10.13
C ARG A 175 -6.21 2.86 10.14
N GLU A 176 -6.39 1.55 10.26
CA GLU A 176 -7.69 0.90 10.35
C GLU A 176 -8.68 1.21 9.21
N GLN A 177 -8.19 1.51 8.00
CA GLN A 177 -9.03 1.84 6.85
C GLN A 177 -8.98 0.81 5.71
N VAL A 178 -7.94 -0.01 5.65
CA VAL A 178 -7.75 -1.00 4.58
C VAL A 178 -8.71 -2.17 4.76
N LYS A 179 -9.50 -2.47 3.73
CA LYS A 179 -10.45 -3.59 3.73
C LYS A 179 -9.80 -4.89 3.27
N CYS A 180 -9.03 -4.84 2.19
CA CYS A 180 -8.38 -5.99 1.61
C CYS A 180 -6.90 -5.69 1.44
N ILE A 181 -6.05 -6.56 1.96
CA ILE A 181 -4.65 -6.62 1.58
C ILE A 181 -4.50 -7.83 0.66
N TYR A 182 -3.85 -7.61 -0.48
CA TYR A 182 -3.33 -8.70 -1.29
C TYR A 182 -1.84 -8.46 -1.49
N ILE A 183 -1.02 -9.48 -1.31
CA ILE A 183 0.40 -9.40 -1.61
C ILE A 183 0.91 -10.64 -2.32
N ASP A 184 1.95 -10.41 -3.12
CA ASP A 184 2.71 -11.40 -3.84
C ASP A 184 4.20 -11.26 -3.53
N PRO A 185 4.64 -11.64 -2.32
CA PRO A 185 6.05 -11.52 -1.93
C PRO A 185 6.96 -12.42 -2.79
N PRO A 186 8.28 -12.21 -2.79
CA PRO A 186 9.23 -13.16 -3.38
C PRO A 186 9.09 -14.55 -2.73
N TYR A 187 9.09 -15.60 -3.53
CA TYR A 187 8.82 -16.97 -3.06
C TYR A 187 10.06 -17.69 -2.49
N ASN A 188 11.24 -17.08 -2.60
CA ASN A 188 12.52 -17.61 -2.17
C ASN A 188 12.94 -18.89 -2.90
N THR A 189 12.79 -18.91 -4.23
CA THR A 189 12.95 -20.12 -5.07
C THR A 189 14.41 -20.44 -5.44
N GLN A 190 15.36 -19.62 -5.00
CA GLN A 190 16.78 -19.63 -5.36
C GLN A 190 17.06 -19.24 -6.82
N ASN A 191 16.12 -18.56 -7.49
CA ASN A 191 16.30 -18.03 -8.84
C ASN A 191 16.29 -16.50 -8.81
N ASP A 192 17.47 -15.88 -8.92
CA ASP A 192 17.66 -14.41 -8.79
C ASP A 192 17.18 -13.59 -10.01
N GLY A 193 16.03 -13.94 -10.59
CA GLY A 193 15.46 -13.25 -11.76
C GLY A 193 14.70 -11.94 -11.44
N PHE A 194 14.65 -11.50 -10.18
CA PHE A 194 13.84 -10.36 -9.72
C PHE A 194 14.64 -9.38 -8.84
N ILE A 195 14.14 -8.14 -8.71
CA ILE A 195 14.73 -7.08 -7.87
C ILE A 195 14.73 -7.48 -6.39
N TYR A 196 13.70 -8.21 -5.95
CA TYR A 196 13.75 -8.89 -4.67
C TYR A 196 14.67 -10.08 -4.79
N LYS A 197 15.73 -10.10 -3.98
CA LYS A 197 16.63 -11.26 -3.89
C LYS A 197 15.81 -12.50 -3.55
N ASP A 198 15.96 -13.55 -4.36
CA ASP A 198 15.12 -14.75 -4.29
C ASP A 198 15.94 -15.94 -3.76
N GLY A 199 16.85 -15.69 -2.82
CA GLY A 199 17.78 -16.66 -2.25
C GLY A 199 18.25 -16.28 -0.85
N TYR A 200 17.30 -15.87 -0.01
CA TYR A 200 17.55 -15.55 1.39
C TYR A 200 17.60 -16.83 2.24
N PRO A 201 18.43 -16.85 3.31
CA PRO A 201 18.16 -17.77 4.41
C PRO A 201 16.73 -17.55 4.92
N HIS A 202 16.02 -18.63 5.27
CA HIS A 202 14.62 -18.56 5.73
C HIS A 202 14.42 -17.51 6.84
N SER A 203 15.37 -17.40 7.79
CA SER A 203 15.32 -16.40 8.87
C SER A 203 15.35 -14.95 8.36
N SER A 204 16.14 -14.67 7.32
CA SER A 204 16.20 -13.35 6.70
C SER A 204 14.93 -13.02 5.93
N TRP A 205 14.37 -13.99 5.19
CA TRP A 205 13.09 -13.83 4.51
C TRP A 205 11.95 -13.59 5.50
N LEU A 206 11.92 -14.36 6.60
CA LEU A 206 10.94 -14.17 7.68
C LEU A 206 11.06 -12.78 8.32
N SER A 207 12.28 -12.31 8.59
CA SER A 207 12.50 -10.96 9.14
C SER A 207 12.03 -9.85 8.19
N LEU A 208 12.21 -10.05 6.87
CA LEU A 208 11.71 -9.14 5.84
C LEU A 208 10.17 -9.05 5.89
N MET A 209 9.52 -10.21 5.97
CA MET A 209 8.07 -10.33 5.96
C MET A 209 7.43 -9.87 7.28
N GLU A 210 8.00 -10.22 8.42
CA GLU A 210 7.50 -9.89 9.76
C GLU A 210 7.28 -8.38 9.91
N ASN A 211 8.32 -7.60 9.63
CA ASN A 211 8.28 -6.13 9.73
C ASN A 211 7.16 -5.52 8.87
N ARG A 212 6.94 -6.07 7.67
CA ARG A 212 5.90 -5.59 6.73
C ARG A 212 4.51 -6.03 7.17
N LEU A 213 4.36 -7.27 7.60
CA LEU A 213 3.08 -7.81 8.09
C LEU A 213 2.61 -7.06 9.34
N LEU A 214 3.51 -6.74 10.27
CA LEU A 214 3.20 -5.93 11.46
C LEU A 214 2.77 -4.50 11.09
N ALA A 215 3.51 -3.84 10.19
CA ALA A 215 3.15 -2.49 9.75
C ALA A 215 1.80 -2.48 8.99
N ALA A 216 1.56 -3.48 8.15
CA ALA A 216 0.32 -3.63 7.38
C ALA A 216 -0.89 -3.99 8.26
N TYR A 217 -0.69 -4.77 9.34
CA TYR A 217 -1.74 -5.16 10.29
C TYR A 217 -2.45 -3.95 10.91
N SER A 218 -1.69 -2.89 11.25
CA SER A 218 -2.24 -1.65 11.80
C SER A 218 -3.12 -0.87 10.82
N LEU A 219 -2.95 -1.08 9.51
CA LEU A 219 -3.75 -0.42 8.47
C LEU A 219 -5.09 -1.14 8.23
N LEU A 220 -5.22 -2.42 8.60
CA LEU A 220 -6.44 -3.20 8.40
C LEU A 220 -7.58 -2.69 9.28
N ARG A 221 -8.77 -2.57 8.68
CA ARG A 221 -10.05 -2.46 9.42
C ARG A 221 -10.27 -3.66 10.32
N GLN A 222 -11.16 -3.54 11.30
CA GLN A 222 -11.57 -4.67 12.14
C GLN A 222 -12.14 -5.83 11.32
N ASP A 223 -12.93 -5.52 10.28
CA ASP A 223 -13.44 -6.49 9.32
C ASP A 223 -12.52 -6.67 8.11
N GLY A 224 -11.25 -6.26 8.21
CA GLY A 224 -10.25 -6.35 7.15
C GLY A 224 -9.70 -7.76 6.98
N VAL A 225 -9.21 -8.05 5.78
CA VAL A 225 -8.62 -9.36 5.43
C VAL A 225 -7.32 -9.23 4.67
N ASN A 226 -6.47 -10.26 4.76
CA ASN A 226 -5.21 -10.36 4.03
C ASN A 226 -5.14 -11.68 3.25
N PHE A 227 -4.77 -11.57 1.98
CA PHE A 227 -4.50 -12.66 1.06
C PHE A 227 -3.02 -12.63 0.64
N ILE A 228 -2.32 -13.73 0.86
CA ILE A 228 -0.87 -13.82 0.61
C ILE A 228 -0.60 -14.98 -0.35
N SER A 229 -0.11 -14.68 -1.55
CA SER A 229 0.35 -15.69 -2.51
C SER A 229 1.71 -16.24 -2.08
N ILE A 230 1.88 -17.56 -2.14
CA ILE A 230 3.16 -18.22 -1.84
C ILE A 230 3.25 -19.60 -2.50
N ASP A 231 4.46 -20.12 -2.70
CA ASP A 231 4.67 -21.52 -3.10
C ASP A 231 5.14 -22.39 -1.92
N ASP A 232 5.48 -23.64 -2.18
CA ASP A 232 5.88 -24.61 -1.16
C ASP A 232 7.15 -24.22 -0.36
N ASN A 233 8.02 -23.32 -0.86
CA ASN A 233 9.32 -23.05 -0.23
C ASN A 233 9.18 -22.39 1.14
N GLU A 234 8.25 -21.44 1.27
CA GLU A 234 8.06 -20.63 2.48
C GLU A 234 6.63 -20.72 3.04
N GLN A 235 5.73 -21.50 2.43
CA GLN A 235 4.33 -21.55 2.84
C GLN A 235 4.15 -21.88 4.33
N ALA A 236 4.88 -22.85 4.85
CA ALA A 236 4.74 -23.30 6.24
C ALA A 236 5.26 -22.25 7.23
N GLN A 237 6.43 -21.69 6.93
CA GLN A 237 7.11 -20.66 7.72
C GLN A 237 6.29 -19.37 7.74
N LEU A 238 5.79 -18.94 6.58
CA LEU A 238 4.91 -17.79 6.45
C LEU A 238 3.58 -17.99 7.19
N LYS A 239 3.02 -19.20 7.16
CA LYS A 239 1.80 -19.52 7.91
C LYS A 239 2.00 -19.37 9.42
N ILE A 240 3.12 -19.87 9.95
CA ILE A 240 3.47 -19.73 11.37
C ILE A 240 3.66 -18.25 11.73
N LEU A 241 4.40 -17.51 10.91
CA LEU A 241 4.59 -16.07 11.11
C LEU A 241 3.25 -15.31 11.09
N CYS A 242 2.34 -15.65 10.18
CA CYS A 242 1.02 -15.05 10.15
C CYS A 242 0.17 -15.44 11.38
N ASP A 243 0.32 -16.65 11.91
CA ASP A 243 -0.36 -17.03 13.16
C ASP A 243 0.14 -16.22 14.35
N GLU A 244 1.40 -15.82 14.37
CA GLU A 244 1.98 -14.93 15.38
C GLU A 244 1.48 -13.48 15.22
N VAL A 245 1.47 -12.95 13.99
CA VAL A 245 1.05 -11.57 13.71
C VAL A 245 -0.46 -11.36 13.85
N TYR A 246 -1.27 -12.25 13.27
CA TYR A 246 -2.73 -12.12 13.23
C TYR A 246 -3.44 -12.88 14.36
N GLY A 247 -2.76 -13.85 14.99
CA GLY A 247 -3.39 -14.82 15.87
C GLY A 247 -3.95 -16.02 15.10
N ALA A 248 -3.62 -17.23 15.55
CA ALA A 248 -4.03 -18.47 14.90
C ALA A 248 -5.56 -18.64 14.73
N SER A 249 -6.36 -18.04 15.61
CA SER A 249 -7.84 -18.04 15.51
C SER A 249 -8.38 -17.18 14.37
N ASN A 250 -7.56 -16.28 13.82
CA ASN A 250 -7.94 -15.38 12.74
C ASN A 250 -7.57 -15.92 11.34
N PHE A 251 -6.95 -17.09 11.28
CA PHE A 251 -6.77 -17.85 10.05
C PHE A 251 -8.13 -18.33 9.51
N ILE A 252 -8.41 -18.04 8.24
CA ILE A 252 -9.64 -18.47 7.59
C ILE A 252 -9.42 -19.76 6.80
N SER A 253 -8.44 -19.76 5.87
CA SER A 253 -8.16 -20.92 5.04
C SER A 253 -6.82 -20.82 4.31
N SER A 254 -6.29 -21.98 3.90
CA SER A 254 -5.28 -22.08 2.84
C SER A 254 -6.01 -22.48 1.57
N ILE A 255 -5.86 -21.70 0.51
CA ILE A 255 -6.51 -21.94 -0.78
C ILE A 255 -5.44 -22.44 -1.76
N CYS A 256 -5.69 -23.57 -2.41
CA CYS A 256 -4.88 -24.09 -3.49
C CYS A 256 -5.34 -23.45 -4.80
N HIS A 257 -4.45 -22.67 -5.41
CA HIS A 257 -4.65 -22.01 -6.69
C HIS A 257 -3.88 -22.75 -7.77
N LYS A 258 -4.57 -23.36 -8.74
CA LYS A 258 -3.93 -24.00 -9.90
C LYS A 258 -3.25 -22.94 -10.77
N SER A 259 -1.93 -22.85 -10.67
CA SER A 259 -1.09 -21.87 -11.35
C SER A 259 -0.60 -22.36 -12.71
N ARG A 260 -0.49 -23.68 -12.90
CA ARG A 260 0.02 -24.31 -14.14
C ARG A 260 -0.92 -25.39 -14.67
N ALA A 261 -1.07 -25.44 -16.00
CA ALA A 261 -1.84 -26.48 -16.68
C ALA A 261 -0.98 -27.69 -17.05
N SER A 262 0.27 -27.45 -17.43
CA SER A 262 1.20 -28.48 -17.89
C SER A 262 1.62 -29.42 -16.76
N ILE A 263 1.74 -30.71 -17.10
CA ILE A 263 2.30 -31.74 -16.22
C ILE A 263 3.78 -31.90 -16.57
N SER A 264 4.67 -31.74 -15.58
CA SER A 264 6.10 -32.00 -15.72
C SER A 264 6.39 -33.45 -15.37
N ASN A 265 6.91 -34.20 -16.35
CA ASN A 265 7.31 -35.61 -16.17
C ASN A 265 8.74 -35.76 -15.65
N ASP A 266 9.48 -34.65 -15.51
CA ASP A 266 10.86 -34.63 -15.04
C ASP A 266 10.96 -34.55 -13.51
N LYS A 267 9.83 -34.41 -12.82
CA LYS A 267 9.73 -34.36 -11.35
C LYS A 267 9.04 -35.60 -10.81
N ILE A 268 9.32 -35.95 -9.54
CA ILE A 268 8.63 -37.02 -8.81
C ILE A 268 7.11 -36.73 -8.77
N ILE A 269 6.74 -35.48 -8.49
CA ILE A 269 5.36 -34.99 -8.53
C ILE A 269 5.37 -33.64 -9.27
N SER A 270 4.51 -33.51 -10.27
CA SER A 270 4.34 -32.26 -11.00
C SER A 270 3.55 -31.25 -10.17
N GLN A 271 4.25 -30.32 -9.52
CA GLN A 271 3.62 -29.16 -8.87
C GLN A 271 2.89 -28.30 -9.90
N ASN A 272 1.60 -28.09 -9.68
CA ASN A 272 0.70 -27.35 -10.59
C ASN A 272 -0.13 -26.28 -9.89
N HIS A 273 0.02 -26.13 -8.58
CA HIS A 273 -0.69 -25.14 -7.78
C HIS A 273 0.28 -24.38 -6.88
N ASN A 274 -0.15 -23.18 -6.49
CA ASN A 274 0.44 -22.37 -5.44
C ASN A 274 -0.59 -22.27 -4.30
N PHE A 275 -0.17 -21.66 -3.19
CA PHE A 275 -1.04 -21.37 -2.05
C PHE A 275 -1.42 -19.90 -2.02
N LEU A 276 -2.63 -19.66 -1.51
CA LEU A 276 -3.10 -18.36 -1.11
C LEU A 276 -3.56 -18.46 0.35
N LEU A 277 -2.76 -17.91 1.25
CA LEU A 277 -3.10 -17.86 2.68
C LEU A 277 -4.13 -16.76 2.90
N PHE A 278 -5.22 -17.09 3.58
CA PHE A 278 -6.32 -16.16 3.83
C PHE A 278 -6.50 -15.94 5.34
N PHE A 279 -6.25 -14.72 5.78
CA PHE A 279 -6.36 -14.27 7.16
C PHE A 279 -7.35 -13.12 7.30
N SER A 280 -7.92 -12.99 8.49
CA SER A 280 -8.69 -11.82 8.92
C SER A 280 -7.94 -11.03 9.98
N LYS A 281 -8.30 -9.76 10.18
CA LYS A 281 -7.91 -9.05 11.40
C LYS A 281 -8.69 -9.59 12.62
N ASP A 282 -9.99 -9.81 12.44
CA ASP A 282 -10.87 -10.41 13.45
C ASP A 282 -11.87 -11.39 12.81
N TYR A 283 -11.73 -12.67 13.16
CA TYR A 283 -12.55 -13.74 12.59
C TYR A 283 -14.03 -13.55 12.89
N LEU A 284 -14.38 -13.11 14.09
CA LEU A 284 -15.78 -12.97 14.50
C LEU A 284 -16.50 -11.91 13.66
N SER A 285 -15.85 -10.77 13.39
CA SER A 285 -16.36 -9.72 12.50
C SER A 285 -16.66 -10.27 11.10
N ILE A 286 -15.75 -11.08 10.54
CA ILE A 286 -15.95 -11.73 9.24
C ILE A 286 -17.09 -12.75 9.30
N HIS A 287 -17.10 -13.61 10.32
CA HIS A 287 -18.07 -14.69 10.47
C HIS A 287 -19.51 -14.16 10.59
N CYS A 288 -19.70 -13.07 11.32
CA CYS A 288 -21.00 -12.39 11.43
C CYS A 288 -21.51 -11.92 10.06
N GLN A 289 -20.61 -11.51 9.17
CA GLN A 289 -20.90 -11.00 7.84
C GLN A 289 -20.74 -12.03 6.72
N ARG A 290 -20.52 -13.31 7.04
CA ARG A 290 -20.15 -14.39 6.09
C ARG A 290 -21.06 -14.55 4.86
N LYS A 291 -22.33 -14.11 4.93
CA LYS A 291 -23.26 -14.16 3.79
C LYS A 291 -22.93 -13.11 2.72
N MET A 292 -22.19 -12.06 3.09
CA MET A 292 -21.72 -10.99 2.20
C MET A 292 -20.36 -11.33 1.57
N PHE A 293 -19.64 -12.31 2.14
CA PHE A 293 -18.45 -12.90 1.55
C PHE A 293 -18.81 -13.94 0.50
N GLY A 294 -17.97 -14.08 -0.52
CA GLY A 294 -18.14 -15.02 -1.62
C GLY A 294 -18.29 -14.34 -2.96
N VAL A 295 -18.51 -15.13 -4.01
CA VAL A 295 -18.70 -14.63 -5.37
C VAL A 295 -20.19 -14.56 -5.71
N ILE A 296 -20.58 -13.82 -6.74
CA ILE A 296 -21.96 -13.83 -7.25
C ILE A 296 -22.38 -15.29 -7.53
N ALA A 297 -23.58 -15.66 -7.09
CA ALA A 297 -24.09 -17.01 -7.22
C ALA A 297 -24.09 -17.44 -8.70
N ASN A 298 -23.57 -18.64 -8.97
CA ASN A 298 -23.63 -19.18 -10.32
C ASN A 298 -25.10 -19.50 -10.68
N LEU A 299 -25.58 -18.83 -11.73
CA LEU A 299 -26.95 -18.93 -12.25
C LEU A 299 -27.10 -20.03 -13.32
N ASP A 300 -26.04 -20.80 -13.58
CA ASP A 300 -26.07 -21.97 -14.45
C ASP A 300 -26.94 -23.09 -13.87
N GLY A 301 -27.56 -23.86 -14.77
CA GLY A 301 -28.35 -25.03 -14.41
C GLY A 301 -29.80 -24.73 -13.95
N TYR A 302 -30.24 -23.47 -13.91
CA TYR A 302 -31.66 -23.10 -13.71
C TYR A 302 -32.47 -23.28 -15.00
N ASN A 303 -32.56 -24.54 -15.45
CA ASN A 303 -33.13 -24.91 -16.74
C ASN A 303 -34.60 -25.37 -16.68
N LYS A 304 -35.16 -25.54 -15.48
CA LYS A 304 -36.57 -25.93 -15.31
C LYS A 304 -37.44 -24.69 -15.15
N VAL A 305 -38.66 -24.75 -15.64
CA VAL A 305 -39.65 -23.66 -15.56
C VAL A 305 -40.88 -24.20 -14.87
N ASP A 306 -41.44 -23.42 -13.94
CA ASP A 306 -42.69 -23.80 -13.28
C ASP A 306 -43.92 -23.28 -14.03
N LYS A 307 -45.12 -23.55 -13.49
CA LYS A 307 -46.40 -23.14 -14.09
C LYS A 307 -46.56 -21.62 -14.25
N ASN A 308 -45.80 -20.81 -13.51
CA ASN A 308 -45.85 -19.36 -13.55
C ASN A 308 -44.77 -18.76 -14.48
N GLY A 309 -43.95 -19.60 -15.12
CA GLY A 309 -42.83 -19.15 -15.94
C GLY A 309 -41.53 -18.92 -15.16
N ASP A 310 -41.49 -19.20 -13.86
CA ASP A 310 -40.30 -18.98 -13.04
C ASP A 310 -39.26 -20.08 -13.25
N LYS A 311 -38.02 -19.69 -13.51
CA LYS A 311 -36.88 -20.62 -13.67
C LYS A 311 -36.41 -21.15 -12.32
N TYR A 312 -36.12 -22.45 -12.22
CA TYR A 312 -35.62 -23.11 -11.02
C TYR A 312 -34.63 -24.25 -11.34
N LYS A 313 -33.89 -24.68 -10.32
CA LYS A 313 -33.15 -25.95 -10.31
C LYS A 313 -33.56 -26.81 -9.13
N LEU A 314 -33.32 -28.12 -9.20
CA LEU A 314 -33.60 -29.02 -8.10
C LEU A 314 -32.38 -29.13 -7.19
N THR A 315 -32.60 -28.93 -5.89
CA THR A 315 -31.57 -29.07 -4.86
C THR A 315 -31.98 -30.13 -3.86
N PRO A 316 -31.10 -31.08 -3.49
CA PRO A 316 -31.42 -32.10 -2.50
C PRO A 316 -31.78 -31.49 -1.13
N VAL A 317 -32.70 -32.14 -0.40
CA VAL A 317 -33.08 -31.75 0.97
C VAL A 317 -32.67 -32.78 2.02
N ASP A 318 -31.94 -33.83 1.61
CA ASP A 318 -31.30 -34.79 2.50
C ASP A 318 -30.27 -34.09 3.39
N GLY A 319 -30.20 -34.52 4.65
CA GLY A 319 -29.29 -34.04 5.68
C GLY A 319 -28.01 -34.88 5.70
N PRO A 320 -26.97 -34.54 4.90
CA PRO A 320 -25.72 -35.29 4.89
C PRO A 320 -25.06 -35.29 6.27
N GLY A 321 -24.48 -36.42 6.66
CA GLY A 321 -23.91 -36.65 7.99
C GLY A 321 -24.93 -37.07 9.06
N GLY A 322 -26.22 -37.07 8.75
CA GLY A 322 -27.27 -37.59 9.63
C GLY A 322 -27.29 -36.97 11.02
N ALA A 323 -27.52 -37.80 12.05
CA ALA A 323 -27.61 -37.37 13.44
C ALA A 323 -26.35 -36.65 13.95
N SER A 324 -25.16 -36.98 13.43
CA SER A 324 -23.89 -36.36 13.85
C SER A 324 -23.82 -34.86 13.56
N LYS A 325 -24.62 -34.38 12.61
CA LYS A 325 -24.77 -32.96 12.25
C LYS A 325 -26.05 -32.33 12.82
N GLY A 326 -26.76 -33.06 13.68
CA GLY A 326 -28.05 -32.63 14.24
C GLY A 326 -29.20 -32.63 13.24
N ASN A 327 -29.07 -33.32 12.10
CA ASN A 327 -30.15 -33.41 11.14
C ASN A 327 -31.30 -34.27 11.72
N PRO A 328 -32.57 -33.84 11.65
CA PRO A 328 -33.70 -34.63 12.09
C PRO A 328 -33.93 -35.86 11.21
N TYR A 329 -34.30 -36.98 11.83
CA TYR A 329 -34.70 -38.21 11.15
C TYR A 329 -36.22 -38.36 11.22
N TYR A 330 -36.87 -38.48 10.06
CA TYR A 330 -38.31 -38.78 9.98
C TYR A 330 -38.68 -39.29 8.59
N GLU A 331 -39.87 -39.87 8.49
CA GLU A 331 -40.48 -40.21 7.21
C GLU A 331 -41.26 -39.02 6.65
N PHE A 332 -41.03 -38.71 5.37
CA PHE A 332 -41.78 -37.68 4.65
C PHE A 332 -42.14 -38.20 3.25
N MET A 333 -43.43 -38.20 2.92
CA MET A 333 -43.95 -38.68 1.62
C MET A 333 -43.46 -40.08 1.22
N GLY A 334 -43.38 -41.03 2.18
CA GLY A 334 -42.93 -42.40 1.93
C GLY A 334 -41.41 -42.57 1.79
N VAL A 335 -40.63 -41.51 2.06
CA VAL A 335 -39.17 -41.56 2.10
C VAL A 335 -38.70 -41.31 3.53
N SER A 336 -37.98 -42.26 4.11
CA SER A 336 -37.39 -42.14 5.45
C SER A 336 -35.92 -41.79 5.34
N GLY A 337 -35.49 -40.78 6.09
CA GLY A 337 -34.10 -40.34 6.04
C GLY A 337 -33.81 -39.22 7.03
N TYR A 338 -32.54 -38.80 7.03
CA TYR A 338 -32.14 -37.57 7.68
C TYR A 338 -32.38 -36.40 6.73
N TRP A 339 -32.98 -35.33 7.24
CA TRP A 339 -33.38 -34.16 6.44
C TRP A 339 -32.68 -32.89 6.92
N ARG A 340 -32.44 -31.92 6.02
CA ARG A 340 -31.87 -30.61 6.38
C ARG A 340 -32.83 -29.72 7.17
N TYR A 341 -34.12 -30.03 7.10
CA TYR A 341 -35.20 -29.20 7.60
C TYR A 341 -36.00 -29.98 8.64
N SER A 342 -36.60 -29.28 9.59
CA SER A 342 -37.58 -29.88 10.50
C SER A 342 -38.81 -30.36 9.74
N PHE A 343 -39.61 -31.24 10.34
CA PHE A 343 -40.85 -31.73 9.74
C PHE A 343 -41.79 -30.58 9.36
N GLU A 344 -41.91 -29.57 10.22
CA GLU A 344 -42.74 -28.38 9.98
C GLU A 344 -42.25 -27.57 8.78
N THR A 345 -40.92 -27.40 8.67
CA THR A 345 -40.32 -26.67 7.54
C THR A 345 -40.48 -27.45 6.23
N MET A 346 -40.33 -28.77 6.26
CA MET A 346 -40.62 -29.63 5.10
C MET A 346 -42.09 -29.55 4.68
N ASN A 347 -43.02 -29.62 5.63
CA ASN A 347 -44.45 -29.51 5.33
C ASN A 347 -44.80 -28.15 4.71
N LYS A 348 -44.22 -27.06 5.22
CA LYS A 348 -44.38 -25.73 4.62
C LYS A 348 -43.87 -25.66 3.17
N LEU A 349 -42.71 -26.26 2.89
CA LEU A 349 -42.18 -26.33 1.52
C LEU A 349 -43.06 -27.18 0.59
N TYR A 350 -43.66 -28.25 1.13
CA TYR A 350 -44.62 -29.08 0.41
C TYR A 350 -45.89 -28.30 0.06
N GLU A 351 -46.51 -27.64 1.04
CA GLU A 351 -47.71 -26.82 0.87
C GLU A 351 -47.50 -25.69 -0.15
N GLN A 352 -46.29 -25.12 -0.19
CA GLN A 352 -45.89 -24.11 -1.17
C GLN A 352 -45.62 -24.68 -2.58
N GLY A 353 -45.70 -26.00 -2.77
CA GLY A 353 -45.40 -26.65 -4.04
C GLY A 353 -43.92 -26.58 -4.43
N HIS A 354 -43.04 -26.35 -3.45
CA HIS A 354 -41.60 -26.21 -3.65
C HIS A 354 -40.86 -27.56 -3.58
N LEU A 355 -41.51 -28.67 -3.27
CA LEU A 355 -40.90 -29.99 -3.24
C LEU A 355 -41.25 -30.82 -4.47
N VAL A 356 -40.32 -31.67 -4.88
CA VAL A 356 -40.45 -32.65 -5.95
C VAL A 356 -39.95 -33.99 -5.42
N VAL A 357 -40.83 -34.98 -5.40
CA VAL A 357 -40.45 -36.36 -5.08
C VAL A 357 -39.84 -37.01 -6.31
N THR A 358 -38.63 -37.53 -6.15
CA THR A 358 -37.93 -38.38 -7.13
C THR A 358 -37.96 -39.83 -6.66
N LYS A 359 -37.59 -40.79 -7.52
CA LYS A 359 -37.74 -42.24 -7.23
C LYS A 359 -37.33 -42.66 -5.81
N ASN A 360 -36.21 -42.13 -5.29
CA ASN A 360 -35.69 -42.50 -3.96
C ASN A 360 -35.29 -41.29 -3.08
N ASN A 361 -35.68 -40.06 -3.44
CA ASN A 361 -35.28 -38.87 -2.68
C ASN A 361 -36.26 -37.71 -2.89
N ILE A 362 -36.24 -36.74 -1.99
CA ILE A 362 -37.01 -35.50 -2.12
C ILE A 362 -36.05 -34.37 -2.49
N GLN A 363 -36.46 -33.52 -3.42
CA GLN A 363 -35.71 -32.35 -3.84
C GLN A 363 -36.55 -31.09 -3.73
N LYS A 364 -35.90 -29.95 -3.48
CA LYS A 364 -36.52 -28.63 -3.43
C LYS A 364 -36.29 -27.88 -4.74
N LYS A 365 -37.32 -27.19 -5.22
CA LYS A 365 -37.23 -26.16 -6.25
C LYS A 365 -36.53 -24.94 -5.65
N THR A 366 -35.33 -24.68 -6.15
CA THR A 366 -34.57 -23.47 -5.83
C THR A 366 -34.70 -22.53 -7.01
N TYR A 367 -35.38 -21.42 -6.82
CA TYR A 367 -35.72 -20.49 -7.89
C TYR A 367 -34.57 -19.55 -8.24
N LEU A 368 -34.45 -19.23 -9.53
CA LEU A 368 -33.44 -18.33 -10.07
C LEU A 368 -33.57 -16.94 -9.44
N LYS A 369 -34.80 -16.41 -9.40
CA LYS A 369 -35.11 -15.10 -8.81
C LYS A 369 -34.67 -14.96 -7.35
N ASP A 370 -34.70 -16.07 -6.59
CA ASP A 370 -34.27 -16.07 -5.19
C ASP A 370 -32.76 -16.06 -5.03
N MET A 371 -32.01 -16.30 -6.11
CA MET A 371 -30.56 -16.48 -6.14
C MET A 371 -29.85 -15.36 -6.90
N ILE A 372 -30.59 -14.62 -7.73
CA ILE A 372 -30.14 -13.34 -8.30
C ILE A 372 -29.66 -12.45 -7.15
N ASN A 373 -28.46 -11.87 -7.30
CA ASN A 373 -27.78 -11.02 -6.31
C ASN A 373 -27.39 -11.70 -4.99
N LYS A 374 -27.60 -13.01 -4.82
CA LYS A 374 -27.01 -13.73 -3.70
C LYS A 374 -25.56 -14.08 -3.98
N ARG A 375 -24.78 -14.18 -2.91
CA ARG A 375 -23.40 -14.67 -2.98
C ARG A 375 -23.32 -16.14 -2.58
N GLN A 376 -22.38 -16.84 -3.18
CA GLN A 376 -22.05 -18.22 -2.88
C GLN A 376 -20.63 -18.30 -2.30
N THR A 377 -20.46 -19.14 -1.29
CA THR A 377 -19.15 -19.46 -0.72
C THR A 377 -18.30 -20.19 -1.76
N VAL A 378 -17.02 -19.84 -1.84
CA VAL A 378 -16.03 -20.49 -2.71
C VAL A 378 -15.34 -21.65 -2.00
N THR A 379 -14.89 -22.65 -2.76
CA THR A 379 -14.09 -23.77 -2.26
C THR A 379 -12.64 -23.36 -2.05
N THR A 380 -11.87 -24.20 -1.35
CA THR A 380 -10.42 -24.00 -1.17
C THR A 380 -9.59 -24.45 -2.37
N TRP A 381 -10.22 -25.02 -3.40
CA TRP A 381 -9.59 -25.45 -4.63
C TRP A 381 -10.02 -24.55 -5.78
N TRP A 382 -9.11 -23.70 -6.27
CA TRP A 382 -9.34 -22.72 -7.33
C TRP A 382 -8.61 -23.14 -8.59
N GLU A 383 -9.33 -23.72 -9.54
CA GLU A 383 -8.75 -24.39 -10.70
C GLU A 383 -8.91 -23.60 -12.01
N GLU A 384 -10.12 -23.14 -12.31
CA GLU A 384 -10.44 -22.62 -13.64
C GLU A 384 -10.17 -21.11 -13.76
N GLY A 385 -9.50 -20.70 -14.85
CA GLY A 385 -9.31 -19.29 -15.21
C GLY A 385 -8.17 -18.55 -14.50
N PHE A 386 -7.43 -19.22 -13.60
CA PHE A 386 -6.42 -18.59 -12.75
C PHE A 386 -4.96 -18.85 -13.15
N LEU A 387 -4.69 -19.54 -14.27
CA LEU A 387 -3.32 -19.91 -14.67
C LEU A 387 -2.37 -18.70 -14.82
N THR A 388 -1.09 -18.89 -14.48
CA THR A 388 -0.05 -17.85 -14.61
C THR A 388 0.16 -17.43 -16.06
N SER A 389 0.07 -18.38 -17.01
CA SER A 389 0.20 -18.12 -18.45
C SER A 389 -0.83 -17.11 -18.96
N ASN A 390 -2.02 -17.06 -18.36
CA ASN A 390 -3.02 -16.06 -18.71
C ASN A 390 -2.57 -14.66 -18.26
N GLY A 391 -1.98 -14.54 -17.07
CA GLY A 391 -1.44 -13.27 -16.58
C GLY A 391 -0.38 -12.69 -17.53
N THR A 392 0.56 -13.53 -17.98
CA THR A 392 1.59 -13.12 -18.96
C THR A 392 0.95 -12.64 -20.25
N ARG A 393 0.08 -13.45 -20.87
CA ARG A 393 -0.60 -13.10 -22.11
C ARG A 393 -1.44 -11.82 -22.00
N ASP A 394 -2.16 -11.66 -20.89
CA ASP A 394 -3.00 -10.48 -20.66
C ASP A 394 -2.14 -9.22 -20.49
N LEU A 395 -0.97 -9.33 -19.86
CA LEU A 395 0.00 -8.23 -19.80
C LEU A 395 0.59 -7.92 -21.18
N ASP A 396 1.02 -8.93 -21.94
CA ASP A 396 1.61 -8.77 -23.30
C ASP A 396 0.65 -8.07 -24.28
N HIS A 397 -0.65 -8.31 -24.13
CA HIS A 397 -1.66 -7.62 -24.92
C HIS A 397 -1.75 -6.12 -24.59
N ILE A 398 -1.50 -5.73 -23.34
CA ILE A 398 -1.58 -4.34 -22.85
C ILE A 398 -0.25 -3.61 -23.05
N LEU A 399 0.87 -4.24 -22.71
CA LEU A 399 2.21 -3.69 -22.76
C LEU A 399 3.15 -4.65 -23.48
N THR A 400 3.91 -4.14 -24.43
CA THR A 400 5.08 -4.83 -24.98
C THR A 400 6.25 -4.55 -24.05
N ASN A 401 6.51 -5.45 -23.08
CA ASN A 401 7.60 -5.30 -22.11
C ASN A 401 8.20 -6.68 -21.75
N ASP A 402 9.31 -6.66 -21.01
CA ASP A 402 10.04 -7.84 -20.54
C ASP A 402 9.66 -8.27 -19.10
N PHE A 403 8.51 -7.82 -18.57
CA PHE A 403 8.10 -8.14 -17.21
C PHE A 403 7.67 -9.61 -17.11
N SER A 404 8.36 -10.38 -16.27
CA SER A 404 8.08 -11.80 -16.11
C SER A 404 7.08 -12.09 -14.98
N ASN A 405 6.31 -13.16 -15.15
CA ASN A 405 5.43 -13.74 -14.12
C ASN A 405 4.39 -12.79 -13.46
N PRO A 406 3.69 -11.91 -14.21
CA PRO A 406 2.61 -11.12 -13.62
C PRO A 406 1.49 -12.04 -13.11
N LYS A 407 0.89 -11.67 -11.98
CA LYS A 407 -0.27 -12.40 -11.44
C LYS A 407 -1.47 -12.31 -12.38
N ASN A 408 -2.26 -13.39 -12.38
CA ASN A 408 -3.48 -13.49 -13.18
C ASN A 408 -4.54 -12.50 -12.67
N ILE A 409 -5.13 -11.71 -13.57
CA ILE A 409 -6.10 -10.69 -13.18
C ILE A 409 -7.38 -11.27 -12.56
N ASN A 410 -7.90 -12.39 -13.07
CA ASN A 410 -9.13 -12.99 -12.57
C ASN A 410 -8.96 -13.50 -11.14
N LEU A 411 -7.74 -13.95 -10.78
CA LEU A 411 -7.41 -14.32 -9.41
C LEU A 411 -7.60 -13.12 -8.47
N ILE A 412 -7.02 -11.97 -8.84
CA ILE A 412 -7.11 -10.77 -8.01
C ILE A 412 -8.52 -10.17 -8.02
N LYS A 413 -9.23 -10.19 -9.15
CA LYS A 413 -10.65 -9.82 -9.21
C LYS A 413 -11.47 -10.65 -8.23
N GLN A 414 -11.28 -11.97 -8.18
CA GLN A 414 -12.00 -12.83 -7.25
C GLN A 414 -11.67 -12.50 -5.78
N ILE A 415 -10.39 -12.25 -5.46
CA ILE A 415 -9.96 -11.86 -4.11
C ILE A 415 -10.62 -10.55 -3.66
N VAL A 416 -10.60 -9.52 -4.51
CA VAL A 416 -11.22 -8.22 -4.23
C VAL A 416 -12.74 -8.35 -4.17
N ASP A 417 -13.36 -9.10 -5.09
CA ASP A 417 -14.81 -9.33 -5.13
C ASP A 417 -15.32 -9.94 -3.81
N ILE A 418 -14.69 -11.04 -3.37
CA ILE A 418 -15.05 -11.77 -2.15
C ILE A 418 -14.99 -10.87 -0.91
N SER A 419 -14.05 -9.92 -0.87
CA SER A 419 -13.75 -9.14 0.32
C SER A 419 -14.45 -7.77 0.38
N SER A 420 -14.89 -7.18 -0.73
CA SER A 420 -15.12 -5.73 -0.79
C SER A 420 -16.51 -5.25 -1.22
N ASN A 421 -17.33 -6.06 -1.91
CA ASN A 421 -18.52 -5.56 -2.63
C ASN A 421 -19.69 -5.01 -1.79
N TYR A 422 -19.69 -5.19 -0.48
CA TYR A 422 -20.78 -4.76 0.39
C TYR A 422 -20.46 -3.48 1.18
N ILE A 423 -19.26 -2.93 0.99
CA ILE A 423 -18.78 -1.72 1.66
C ILE A 423 -18.80 -0.57 0.66
N ASN A 424 -19.09 0.63 1.15
CA ASN A 424 -18.93 1.84 0.36
C ASN A 424 -17.44 2.19 0.27
N GLU A 425 -16.92 2.35 -0.95
CA GLU A 425 -15.53 2.76 -1.23
C GLU A 425 -14.45 1.94 -0.49
N PRO A 426 -14.47 0.60 -0.56
CA PRO A 426 -13.49 -0.22 0.13
C PRO A 426 -12.08 0.02 -0.44
N LEU A 427 -11.10 0.04 0.45
CA LEU A 427 -9.70 0.25 0.12
C LEU A 427 -8.94 -1.07 0.02
N THR A 428 -8.32 -1.32 -1.13
CA THR A 428 -7.42 -2.46 -1.35
C THR A 428 -5.96 -2.00 -1.33
N LEU A 429 -5.11 -2.64 -0.54
CA LEU A 429 -3.68 -2.36 -0.46
C LEU A 429 -2.88 -3.54 -1.03
N ASP A 430 -1.90 -3.23 -1.86
CA ASP A 430 -0.89 -4.15 -2.35
C ASP A 430 0.50 -3.52 -2.25
N TYR A 431 1.30 -4.00 -1.30
CA TYR A 431 2.64 -3.48 -1.06
C TYR A 431 3.76 -4.36 -1.66
N PHE A 432 3.38 -5.27 -2.56
CA PHE A 432 4.26 -6.00 -3.47
C PHE A 432 3.64 -5.95 -4.88
N ALA A 433 3.39 -4.71 -5.35
CA ALA A 433 2.47 -4.50 -6.45
C ALA A 433 2.94 -5.06 -7.80
N GLY A 434 4.25 -5.21 -8.01
CA GLY A 434 4.83 -5.80 -9.21
C GLY A 434 4.36 -5.05 -10.46
N SER A 435 3.70 -5.76 -11.36
CA SER A 435 3.14 -5.18 -12.60
C SER A 435 1.82 -4.41 -12.41
N GLY A 436 1.33 -4.20 -11.19
CA GLY A 436 0.10 -3.44 -10.92
C GLY A 436 -1.20 -4.21 -11.20
N THR A 437 -1.20 -5.54 -11.11
CA THR A 437 -2.38 -6.38 -11.35
C THR A 437 -3.54 -6.03 -10.42
N THR A 438 -3.26 -5.61 -9.18
CA THR A 438 -4.28 -5.25 -8.19
C THR A 438 -5.08 -4.01 -8.58
N ALA A 439 -4.42 -2.94 -9.03
CA ALA A 439 -5.12 -1.76 -9.55
C ALA A 439 -5.97 -2.13 -10.77
N HIS A 440 -5.44 -2.96 -11.68
CA HIS A 440 -6.19 -3.42 -12.84
C HIS A 440 -7.46 -4.19 -12.45
N ALA A 441 -7.37 -5.11 -11.49
CA ALA A 441 -8.54 -5.83 -10.99
C ALA A 441 -9.58 -4.90 -10.36
N VAL A 442 -9.15 -3.92 -9.55
CA VAL A 442 -10.03 -2.94 -8.91
C VAL A 442 -10.75 -2.07 -9.95
N ILE A 443 -10.01 -1.53 -10.94
CA ILE A 443 -10.58 -0.73 -12.03
C ILE A 443 -11.59 -1.55 -12.83
N ASN A 444 -11.27 -2.82 -13.14
CA ASN A 444 -12.20 -3.68 -13.88
C ASN A 444 -13.46 -3.99 -13.09
N LEU A 445 -13.37 -4.25 -11.78
CA LEU A 445 -14.56 -4.46 -10.96
C LEU A 445 -15.43 -3.20 -10.93
N ASN A 446 -14.84 -2.02 -10.72
CA ASN A 446 -15.59 -0.75 -10.76
C ASN A 446 -16.23 -0.49 -12.12
N ARG A 447 -15.57 -0.86 -13.23
CA ARG A 447 -16.16 -0.80 -14.58
C ARG A 447 -17.35 -1.75 -14.72
N ASP A 448 -17.22 -2.96 -14.19
CA ASP A 448 -18.21 -4.03 -14.36
C ASP A 448 -19.49 -3.75 -13.55
N ASP A 449 -19.36 -3.20 -12.34
CA ASP A 449 -20.48 -3.04 -11.40
C ASP A 449 -20.79 -1.60 -10.96
N GLY A 450 -20.07 -0.60 -11.49
CA GLY A 450 -20.24 0.80 -11.11
C GLY A 450 -19.77 1.11 -9.68
N GLY A 451 -18.99 0.21 -9.06
CA GLY A 451 -18.45 0.40 -7.72
C GLY A 451 -17.41 1.52 -7.64
N LYS A 452 -17.07 1.89 -6.41
CA LYS A 452 -16.13 2.98 -6.10
C LYS A 452 -14.94 2.51 -5.28
N ARG A 453 -14.48 1.28 -5.53
CA ARG A 453 -13.35 0.68 -4.80
C ARG A 453 -12.09 1.48 -5.04
N LYS A 454 -11.31 1.69 -4.00
CA LYS A 454 -10.05 2.45 -4.03
C LYS A 454 -8.85 1.51 -3.89
N TYR A 455 -7.68 1.95 -4.32
CA TYR A 455 -6.47 1.13 -4.22
C TYR A 455 -5.21 1.90 -3.80
N ILE A 456 -4.31 1.22 -3.10
CA ILE A 456 -2.94 1.68 -2.82
C ILE A 456 -1.98 0.61 -3.30
N LEU A 457 -1.06 0.97 -4.18
CA LEU A 457 0.00 0.09 -4.67
C LEU A 457 1.36 0.64 -4.24
N VAL A 458 2.21 -0.23 -3.71
CA VAL A 458 3.61 0.08 -3.44
C VAL A 458 4.52 -0.84 -4.22
N GLU A 459 5.49 -0.25 -4.89
CA GLU A 459 6.52 -0.96 -5.61
C GLU A 459 7.83 -0.17 -5.58
N GLN A 460 8.95 -0.85 -5.36
CA GLN A 460 10.28 -0.25 -5.30
C GLN A 460 11.05 -0.33 -6.62
N GLY A 461 10.73 -1.31 -7.47
CA GLY A 461 11.46 -1.58 -8.69
C GLY A 461 11.39 -0.48 -9.75
N GLU A 462 12.43 -0.36 -10.57
CA GLU A 462 12.48 0.57 -11.71
C GLU A 462 11.36 0.33 -12.73
N TYR A 463 10.79 -0.89 -12.77
CA TYR A 463 9.61 -1.19 -13.56
C TYR A 463 8.33 -0.48 -13.08
N PHE A 464 8.38 0.27 -11.98
CA PHE A 464 7.32 1.18 -11.58
C PHE A 464 6.92 2.11 -12.73
N ASP A 465 7.89 2.80 -13.33
CA ASP A 465 7.65 3.79 -14.38
C ASP A 465 7.50 3.17 -15.78
N THR A 466 7.99 1.95 -16.01
CA THR A 466 7.95 1.30 -17.33
C THR A 466 6.84 0.25 -17.47
N VAL A 467 6.32 -0.28 -16.36
CA VAL A 467 5.30 -1.34 -16.35
C VAL A 467 4.10 -0.96 -15.50
N LEU A 468 4.26 -0.74 -14.19
CA LEU A 468 3.14 -0.55 -13.26
C LEU A 468 2.32 0.69 -13.63
N LYS A 469 2.96 1.88 -13.68
CA LYS A 469 2.30 3.14 -14.00
C LYS A 469 1.70 3.14 -15.42
N PRO A 470 2.42 2.73 -16.48
CA PRO A 470 1.85 2.57 -17.82
C PRO A 470 0.67 1.60 -17.89
N ARG A 471 0.71 0.47 -17.18
CA ARG A 471 -0.39 -0.50 -17.15
C ARG A 471 -1.64 0.14 -16.53
N VAL A 472 -1.49 0.85 -15.41
CA VAL A 472 -2.60 1.57 -14.77
C VAL A 472 -3.20 2.58 -15.76
N GLN A 473 -2.39 3.43 -16.38
CA GLN A 473 -2.86 4.40 -17.38
C GLN A 473 -3.64 3.74 -18.53
N LYS A 474 -3.12 2.63 -19.07
CA LYS A 474 -3.77 1.88 -20.16
C LYS A 474 -5.11 1.26 -19.75
N VAL A 475 -5.18 0.67 -18.57
CA VAL A 475 -6.41 0.05 -18.06
C VAL A 475 -7.48 1.10 -17.74
N ILE A 476 -7.09 2.29 -17.31
CA ILE A 476 -8.01 3.42 -17.12
C ILE A 476 -8.63 3.83 -18.46
N TYR A 477 -7.80 3.95 -19.50
CA TYR A 477 -8.22 4.39 -20.82
C TYR A 477 -9.11 3.39 -21.57
N SER A 478 -8.73 2.11 -21.59
CA SER A 478 -9.43 1.09 -22.37
C SER A 478 -9.52 -0.24 -21.64
N GLU A 479 -10.69 -0.89 -21.72
CA GLU A 479 -10.94 -2.24 -21.20
C GLU A 479 -10.14 -3.30 -21.96
N LYS A 480 -10.06 -3.17 -23.29
CA LYS A 480 -9.48 -4.17 -24.19
C LYS A 480 -8.25 -3.64 -24.89
N TRP A 481 -7.26 -4.51 -25.03
CA TRP A 481 -5.98 -4.21 -25.64
C TRP A 481 -5.52 -5.38 -26.50
N LYS A 482 -4.83 -5.08 -27.59
CA LYS A 482 -4.22 -6.06 -28.47
C LYS A 482 -2.87 -5.56 -28.98
N ASN A 483 -1.81 -6.26 -28.61
CA ASN A 483 -0.43 -5.94 -29.02
C ASN A 483 -0.06 -4.48 -28.69
N GLY A 484 -0.41 -4.03 -27.50
CA GLY A 484 -0.13 -2.67 -27.03
C GLY A 484 -1.08 -1.58 -27.55
N LYS A 485 -2.04 -1.91 -28.42
CA LYS A 485 -3.04 -0.99 -28.98
C LYS A 485 -4.40 -1.13 -28.29
N PRO A 486 -5.13 -0.03 -28.03
CA PRO A 486 -6.47 -0.11 -27.49
C PRO A 486 -7.43 -0.70 -28.53
N ASP A 487 -8.35 -1.55 -28.08
CA ASP A 487 -9.34 -2.22 -28.94
C ASP A 487 -10.75 -1.78 -28.54
N ALA A 488 -11.33 -0.87 -29.32
CA ALA A 488 -12.66 -0.33 -29.04
C ALA A 488 -13.76 -1.35 -29.32
N ASP A 489 -14.70 -1.46 -28.40
CA ASP A 489 -15.96 -2.13 -28.64
C ASP A 489 -16.85 -1.30 -29.59
N LYS A 490 -17.63 -1.96 -30.45
CA LYS A 490 -18.48 -1.27 -31.44
C LYS A 490 -19.56 -0.41 -30.79
N ASP A 491 -20.06 -0.84 -29.64
CA ASP A 491 -21.20 -0.18 -28.98
C ASP A 491 -20.76 0.68 -27.79
N LYS A 492 -19.63 0.34 -27.13
CA LYS A 492 -19.16 0.99 -25.90
C LYS A 492 -17.87 1.81 -26.06
N GLY A 493 -17.32 1.93 -27.27
CA GLY A 493 -16.02 2.54 -27.49
C GLY A 493 -14.93 1.84 -26.69
N PHE A 494 -13.97 2.60 -26.13
CA PHE A 494 -12.90 2.03 -25.30
C PHE A 494 -13.36 1.56 -23.90
N ASN A 495 -14.57 1.95 -23.47
CA ASN A 495 -15.11 1.60 -22.15
C ASN A 495 -14.14 1.96 -20.98
N GLY A 496 -13.49 3.13 -21.08
CA GLY A 496 -12.61 3.66 -20.03
C GLY A 496 -13.35 4.04 -18.74
N VAL A 497 -12.60 4.38 -17.70
CA VAL A 497 -13.14 4.72 -16.36
C VAL A 497 -12.55 6.04 -15.88
N SER A 498 -13.38 6.96 -15.43
CA SER A 498 -12.96 8.22 -14.80
C SER A 498 -12.11 7.94 -13.56
N GLN A 499 -10.91 8.52 -13.48
CA GLN A 499 -9.96 8.27 -12.39
C GLN A 499 -9.12 9.51 -12.05
N LEU A 500 -8.88 9.69 -10.75
CA LEU A 500 -7.83 10.56 -10.21
C LEU A 500 -6.87 9.68 -9.39
N VAL A 501 -5.65 9.52 -9.88
CA VAL A 501 -4.63 8.68 -9.23
C VAL A 501 -3.48 9.55 -8.75
N LYS A 502 -3.17 9.49 -7.45
CA LYS A 502 -2.00 10.15 -6.85
C LYS A 502 -0.78 9.25 -6.99
N VAL A 503 0.36 9.81 -7.39
CA VAL A 503 1.62 9.10 -7.55
C VAL A 503 2.68 9.75 -6.68
N LEU A 504 3.25 8.97 -5.76
CA LEU A 504 4.28 9.39 -4.82
C LEU A 504 5.60 8.69 -5.13
N LYS A 505 6.70 9.42 -5.04
CA LYS A 505 8.05 8.84 -4.93
C LYS A 505 8.63 9.20 -3.58
N LEU A 506 9.07 8.21 -2.82
CA LEU A 506 9.72 8.44 -1.54
C LEU A 506 11.24 8.48 -1.70
N GLU A 507 11.87 9.23 -0.81
CA GLU A 507 13.31 9.15 -0.55
C GLU A 507 13.71 7.71 -0.21
N SER A 508 14.70 7.17 -0.94
CA SER A 508 15.27 5.86 -0.67
C SER A 508 16.23 5.88 0.53
N TYR A 509 16.67 4.70 0.97
CA TYR A 509 17.72 4.61 1.98
C TYR A 509 19.04 5.23 1.50
N GLU A 510 19.41 4.98 0.25
CA GLU A 510 20.60 5.57 -0.39
C GLU A 510 20.51 7.08 -0.51
N ASP A 511 19.31 7.62 -0.80
CA ASP A 511 19.09 9.06 -0.78
C ASP A 511 19.33 9.65 0.60
N THR A 512 18.86 8.99 1.66
CA THR A 512 19.14 9.47 3.03
C THR A 512 20.64 9.46 3.31
N LEU A 513 21.38 8.44 2.85
CA LEU A 513 22.84 8.37 2.96
C LEU A 513 23.54 9.51 2.21
N ASN A 514 23.16 9.76 0.96
CA ASN A 514 23.74 10.78 0.09
C ASN A 514 23.61 12.22 0.61
N ASN A 515 22.70 12.46 1.57
CA ASN A 515 22.43 13.78 2.13
C ASN A 515 22.87 13.94 3.59
N LEU A 516 23.58 12.94 4.14
CA LEU A 516 24.17 13.06 5.47
C LEU A 516 25.46 13.89 5.42
N GLU A 517 25.40 15.08 6.01
CA GLU A 517 26.53 15.96 6.31
C GLU A 517 27.16 15.56 7.65
N LEU A 518 28.45 15.25 7.61
CA LEU A 518 29.23 14.86 8.78
C LEU A 518 29.98 16.09 9.31
N LYS A 519 29.69 16.49 10.55
CA LYS A 519 30.48 17.52 11.25
C LYS A 519 31.59 16.85 12.06
N GLY A 520 32.83 17.31 11.86
CA GLY A 520 34.00 16.89 12.63
C GLY A 520 35.02 16.03 11.86
N GLN A 521 36.30 16.40 11.99
CA GLN A 521 37.52 15.72 11.48
C GLN A 521 37.94 15.90 10.00
N ALA A 522 37.58 17.01 9.34
CA ALA A 522 38.05 17.34 7.97
C ALA A 522 39.56 17.11 7.72
N LYS A 523 40.43 17.32 8.71
CA LYS A 523 41.89 17.20 8.57
C LYS A 523 42.43 15.77 8.49
N LEU A 524 41.69 14.75 8.95
CA LEU A 524 42.13 13.35 8.84
C LEU A 524 41.83 12.79 7.44
N PHE A 525 40.72 13.24 6.83
CA PHE A 525 40.21 12.78 5.54
C PHE A 525 41.06 13.19 4.34
N ASP A 526 41.79 14.29 4.43
CA ASP A 526 42.65 14.79 3.36
C ASP A 526 43.89 13.89 3.13
N SER A 527 44.14 12.92 4.02
CA SER A 527 45.25 11.96 3.93
C SER A 527 44.87 10.58 3.35
N LEU A 528 43.58 10.33 3.08
CA LEU A 528 43.08 9.05 2.56
C LEU A 528 42.82 9.12 1.06
N SER A 529 43.07 8.03 0.34
CA SER A 529 42.73 7.89 -1.09
C SER A 529 41.22 7.87 -1.29
N GLU A 530 40.74 8.28 -2.47
CA GLU A 530 39.31 8.39 -2.81
C GLU A 530 38.53 7.08 -2.56
N SER A 531 39.08 5.94 -3.00
CA SER A 531 38.45 4.63 -2.77
C SER A 531 38.44 4.21 -1.30
N ALA A 532 39.48 4.58 -0.54
CA ALA A 532 39.52 4.31 0.90
C ALA A 532 38.53 5.21 1.63
N ARG A 533 38.32 6.44 1.15
CA ARG A 533 37.36 7.39 1.74
C ARG A 533 35.92 6.89 1.58
N GLU A 534 35.57 6.35 0.41
CA GLU A 534 34.26 5.74 0.14
C GLU A 534 34.01 4.48 0.99
N ASP A 535 34.97 3.55 1.04
CA ASP A 535 34.87 2.33 1.86
C ASP A 535 34.89 2.62 3.37
N TYR A 536 35.59 3.68 3.79
CA TYR A 536 35.75 4.06 5.21
C TYR A 536 34.59 4.90 5.74
N LEU A 537 33.91 5.69 4.89
CA LEU A 537 32.66 6.39 5.22
C LEU A 537 31.53 5.41 5.54
N LEU A 538 31.42 4.34 4.76
CA LEU A 538 30.46 3.24 4.99
C LEU A 538 30.78 2.44 6.27
N ARG A 539 32.04 2.45 6.72
CA ARG A 539 32.51 1.61 7.82
C ARG A 539 32.62 2.31 9.18
N TYR A 540 32.90 3.62 9.29
CA TYR A 540 33.43 4.18 10.56
C TYR A 540 32.71 5.35 11.26
N MET A 541 31.53 5.84 10.85
CA MET A 541 31.03 7.11 11.43
C MET A 541 29.83 6.95 12.38
N LEU A 542 30.17 6.74 13.66
CA LEU A 542 29.24 6.60 14.78
C LEU A 542 29.57 7.55 15.92
N ALA A 543 28.91 8.70 15.90
CA ALA A 543 28.28 9.31 17.07
C ALA A 543 27.43 10.50 16.63
N VAL A 544 26.25 10.56 17.24
CA VAL A 544 25.42 11.74 17.56
C VAL A 544 25.96 13.09 17.06
N GLU A 545 25.57 13.52 15.85
CA GLU A 545 25.48 14.94 15.46
C GLU A 545 24.67 15.19 14.17
N SER A 546 24.10 14.16 13.54
CA SER A 546 23.40 14.28 12.24
C SER A 546 21.94 14.75 12.30
N LYS A 547 21.36 14.99 13.50
CA LYS A 547 19.96 15.47 13.61
C LYS A 547 19.76 16.82 12.88
N GLY A 548 20.78 17.68 12.83
CA GLY A 548 20.73 18.96 12.10
C GLY A 548 21.23 18.90 10.66
N SER A 549 21.68 17.73 10.18
CA SER A 549 22.31 17.61 8.86
C SER A 549 21.29 17.44 7.73
N LEU A 550 20.20 16.71 7.95
CA LEU A 550 19.21 16.47 6.89
C LEU A 550 18.25 17.67 6.78
N LEU A 551 17.58 18.03 7.88
CA LEU A 551 16.61 19.12 7.93
C LEU A 551 16.75 19.90 9.24
N ASN A 552 16.72 21.23 9.17
CA ASN A 552 16.72 22.12 10.31
C ASN A 552 15.59 23.16 10.18
N THR A 553 15.40 23.99 11.20
CA THR A 553 14.33 25.00 11.26
C THR A 553 14.46 26.08 10.18
N ASP A 554 15.68 26.41 9.74
CA ASP A 554 15.91 27.47 8.74
C ASP A 554 15.37 27.08 7.36
N HIS A 555 15.33 25.78 7.04
CA HIS A 555 14.74 25.29 5.79
C HIS A 555 13.24 25.60 5.68
N PHE A 556 12.54 25.78 6.80
CA PHE A 556 11.12 26.15 6.81
C PHE A 556 10.90 27.65 6.56
N LYS A 557 11.97 28.47 6.50
CA LYS A 557 11.86 29.85 6.03
C LYS A 557 11.45 29.91 4.55
N ASN A 558 11.88 28.95 3.74
CA ASN A 558 11.37 28.77 2.37
C ASN A 558 11.10 27.28 2.12
N PRO A 559 9.95 26.77 2.61
CA PRO A 559 9.64 25.34 2.56
C PRO A 559 9.44 24.83 1.13
N PHE A 560 9.30 25.73 0.16
CA PHE A 560 9.06 25.42 -1.25
C PHE A 560 10.33 25.16 -2.05
N ALA A 561 11.51 25.44 -1.47
CA ALA A 561 12.81 25.39 -2.16
C ALA A 561 13.79 24.39 -1.52
N TYR A 562 13.35 23.60 -0.54
CA TYR A 562 14.18 22.60 0.10
C TYR A 562 14.54 21.48 -0.89
N GLN A 563 15.82 21.10 -0.94
CA GLN A 563 16.38 20.19 -1.94
C GLN A 563 17.24 19.11 -1.30
N LEU A 564 17.21 17.92 -1.90
CA LEU A 564 18.09 16.80 -1.58
C LEU A 564 18.69 16.21 -2.86
N ASN A 565 19.82 15.51 -2.72
CA ASN A 565 20.40 14.66 -3.75
C ASN A 565 19.62 13.35 -3.81
N ILE A 566 18.87 13.13 -4.89
CA ILE A 566 18.04 11.95 -5.10
C ILE A 566 18.65 11.09 -6.21
N ALA A 567 18.83 9.80 -5.94
CA ALA A 567 19.33 8.81 -6.87
C ALA A 567 18.44 8.73 -8.11
N THR A 568 19.09 8.69 -9.27
CA THR A 568 18.45 8.58 -10.58
C THR A 568 18.54 7.19 -11.17
N ASP A 569 19.49 6.38 -10.70
CA ASP A 569 19.65 4.99 -11.12
C ASP A 569 20.29 4.16 -9.99
N SER A 570 20.33 2.84 -10.19
CA SER A 570 20.99 1.89 -9.31
C SER A 570 22.52 1.92 -9.41
N ALA A 571 23.09 2.72 -10.33
CA ALA A 571 24.53 2.86 -10.54
C ALA A 571 25.15 3.97 -9.67
N GLY A 572 24.35 4.63 -8.83
CA GLY A 572 24.78 5.63 -7.86
C GLY A 572 24.77 7.06 -8.40
N ALA A 573 24.24 7.32 -9.59
CA ALA A 573 24.03 8.68 -10.05
C ALA A 573 22.91 9.35 -9.24
N TYR A 574 23.11 10.61 -8.87
CA TYR A 574 22.09 11.40 -8.16
C TYR A 574 21.90 12.77 -8.83
N ARG A 575 20.71 13.33 -8.63
CA ARG A 575 20.35 14.69 -9.06
C ARG A 575 19.82 15.49 -7.89
N ARG A 576 20.12 16.79 -7.87
CA ARG A 576 19.53 17.71 -6.90
C ARG A 576 18.06 17.94 -7.26
N GLN A 577 17.16 17.59 -6.35
CA GLN A 577 15.71 17.64 -6.56
C GLN A 577 15.03 18.36 -5.40
N THR A 578 14.04 19.19 -5.73
CA THR A 578 13.18 19.85 -4.74
C THR A 578 12.25 18.84 -4.09
N ILE A 579 12.19 18.84 -2.76
CA ILE A 579 11.43 17.90 -1.95
C ILE A 579 10.09 18.52 -1.54
N ASP A 580 9.04 17.71 -1.56
CA ASP A 580 7.70 18.16 -1.20
C ASP A 580 7.50 18.10 0.33
N LEU A 581 7.97 19.14 1.02
CA LEU A 581 7.79 19.27 2.47
C LEU A 581 6.30 19.36 2.86
N LEU A 582 5.46 19.93 2.00
CA LEU A 582 4.03 20.09 2.27
C LEU A 582 3.37 18.71 2.30
N GLU A 583 3.48 17.93 1.22
CA GLU A 583 2.88 16.60 1.15
C GLU A 583 3.51 15.66 2.18
N THR A 584 4.82 15.78 2.45
CA THR A 584 5.47 15.02 3.53
C THR A 584 4.77 15.29 4.86
N PHE A 585 4.55 16.56 5.21
CA PHE A 585 3.86 16.91 6.46
C PHE A 585 2.41 16.43 6.48
N HIS A 586 1.69 16.50 5.35
CA HIS A 586 0.32 16.00 5.25
C HIS A 586 0.22 14.52 5.63
N TYR A 587 1.17 13.70 5.19
CA TYR A 587 1.24 12.30 5.57
C TYR A 587 1.71 12.10 7.02
N LEU A 588 2.68 12.89 7.50
CA LEU A 588 3.17 12.78 8.89
C LEU A 588 2.07 13.02 9.93
N ILE A 589 1.19 14.02 9.71
CA ILE A 589 0.07 14.31 10.62
C ILE A 589 -1.22 13.54 10.26
N GLY A 590 -1.20 12.78 9.17
CA GLY A 590 -2.37 12.04 8.70
C GLY A 590 -3.51 12.91 8.14
N LEU A 591 -3.21 14.15 7.70
CA LEU A 591 -4.20 15.07 7.15
C LEU A 591 -4.85 14.47 5.89
N ARG A 592 -6.18 14.43 5.86
CA ARG A 592 -6.98 14.21 4.64
C ARG A 592 -7.24 15.57 4.00
N VAL A 593 -6.65 15.80 2.83
CA VAL A 593 -6.70 17.10 2.15
C VAL A 593 -8.02 17.23 1.41
N ALA A 594 -8.80 18.25 1.78
CA ALA A 594 -10.06 18.60 1.14
C ALA A 594 -9.85 19.70 0.10
N LYS A 595 -9.21 20.80 0.51
CA LYS A 595 -9.04 22.01 -0.29
C LYS A 595 -7.59 22.45 -0.39
N TRP A 596 -7.20 22.91 -1.57
CA TRP A 596 -5.86 23.43 -1.86
C TRP A 596 -5.95 24.81 -2.47
N THR A 597 -5.30 25.81 -1.88
CA THR A 597 -5.21 27.16 -2.47
C THR A 597 -3.75 27.55 -2.59
N ASP A 598 -3.24 27.51 -3.83
CA ASP A 598 -1.86 27.92 -4.10
C ASP A 598 -1.79 29.40 -4.52
N LYS A 599 -1.07 30.20 -3.73
CA LYS A 599 -0.73 31.60 -4.06
C LYS A 599 0.77 31.84 -3.92
N ARG A 600 1.63 30.82 -4.06
CA ARG A 600 3.07 30.93 -3.82
C ARG A 600 3.77 31.92 -4.73
N GLU A 601 3.44 31.90 -6.02
CA GLU A 601 4.06 32.83 -6.97
C GLU A 601 3.54 34.26 -6.79
N ALA A 602 2.22 34.41 -6.65
CA ALA A 602 1.57 35.71 -6.59
C ALA A 602 1.70 36.41 -5.22
N ARG A 603 1.64 35.66 -4.12
CA ARG A 603 1.58 36.17 -2.74
C ARG A 603 2.47 35.43 -1.73
N GLY A 604 3.20 34.40 -2.13
CA GLY A 604 4.17 33.72 -1.26
C GLY A 604 3.60 32.72 -0.25
N PHE A 605 2.35 32.25 -0.39
CA PHE A 605 1.75 31.28 0.55
C PHE A 605 0.92 30.17 -0.12
N VAL A 606 0.71 29.07 0.60
CA VAL A 606 -0.24 27.99 0.31
C VAL A 606 -1.15 27.80 1.51
N LEU A 607 -2.44 27.62 1.26
CA LEU A 607 -3.42 27.19 2.26
C LEU A 607 -3.90 25.78 1.91
N VAL A 608 -3.90 24.90 2.89
CA VAL A 608 -4.41 23.53 2.74
C VAL A 608 -5.44 23.29 3.84
N GLU A 609 -6.69 23.03 3.46
CA GLU A 609 -7.77 22.71 4.39
C GLU A 609 -8.05 21.20 4.33
N GLY A 610 -8.34 20.61 5.48
CA GLY A 610 -8.59 19.17 5.55
C GLY A 610 -9.06 18.71 6.92
N ARG A 611 -9.02 17.39 7.12
CA ARG A 611 -9.38 16.74 8.40
C ARG A 611 -8.25 15.88 8.92
N LEU A 612 -7.96 16.02 10.20
CA LEU A 612 -7.01 15.15 10.91
C LEU A 612 -7.64 13.78 11.22
N PRO A 613 -6.84 12.74 11.54
CA PRO A 613 -7.35 11.40 11.84
C PRO A 613 -8.36 11.34 13.01
N ASN A 614 -8.29 12.28 13.94
CA ASN A 614 -9.20 12.41 15.07
C ASN A 614 -10.53 13.12 14.72
N GLY A 615 -10.72 13.53 13.46
CA GLY A 615 -11.89 14.24 12.98
C GLY A 615 -11.83 15.77 13.07
N GLU A 616 -10.78 16.34 13.68
CA GLU A 616 -10.59 17.80 13.78
C GLU A 616 -10.42 18.42 12.40
N SER A 617 -11.13 19.52 12.16
CA SER A 617 -10.94 20.39 11.01
C SER A 617 -9.61 21.14 11.13
N CYS A 618 -8.83 21.14 10.06
CA CYS A 618 -7.46 21.62 10.08
C CYS A 618 -7.18 22.56 8.90
N LEU A 619 -6.48 23.66 9.19
CA LEU A 619 -5.88 24.54 8.19
C LEU A 619 -4.37 24.52 8.34
N LEU A 620 -3.65 24.23 7.25
CA LEU A 620 -2.22 24.45 7.14
C LEU A 620 -1.95 25.72 6.36
N VAL A 621 -1.11 26.58 6.92
CA VAL A 621 -0.64 27.81 6.30
C VAL A 621 0.86 27.69 6.08
N TRP A 622 1.26 27.52 4.82
CA TRP A 622 2.66 27.51 4.43
C TRP A 622 3.03 28.83 3.78
N ARG A 623 4.14 29.45 4.19
CA ARG A 623 4.64 30.71 3.63
C ARG A 623 6.10 30.64 3.25
N ASP A 624 6.48 31.40 2.23
CA ASP A 624 7.86 31.82 2.00
C ASP A 624 8.12 33.01 2.92
N GLY A 625 8.82 32.75 4.03
CA GLY A 625 9.17 33.76 5.03
C GLY A 625 10.12 34.84 4.53
N ASN A 626 10.67 34.73 3.31
CA ASN A 626 11.37 35.83 2.66
C ASN A 626 10.44 36.79 1.91
N LYS A 627 9.21 36.34 1.59
CA LYS A 627 8.20 37.14 0.87
C LYS A 627 7.05 37.61 1.75
N VAL A 628 6.67 36.80 2.74
CA VAL A 628 5.51 37.05 3.61
C VAL A 628 5.98 37.28 5.04
N SER A 629 5.90 38.53 5.47
CA SER A 629 6.16 38.96 6.84
C SER A 629 5.06 38.57 7.81
N TYR A 630 5.33 38.59 9.11
CA TYR A 630 4.32 38.28 10.13
C TYR A 630 3.12 39.24 10.10
N GLN A 631 3.34 40.52 9.75
CA GLN A 631 2.23 41.49 9.59
C GLN A 631 1.30 41.13 8.42
N GLU A 632 1.84 40.52 7.35
CA GLU A 632 1.04 40.04 6.23
C GLU A 632 0.29 38.75 6.57
N VAL A 633 0.86 37.91 7.45
CA VAL A 633 0.15 36.76 8.03
C VAL A 633 -1.04 37.24 8.86
N ASP A 634 -0.85 38.24 9.73
CA ASP A 634 -1.94 38.79 10.55
C ASP A 634 -3.10 39.30 9.66
N LYS A 635 -2.79 40.07 8.61
CA LYS A 635 -3.78 40.52 7.61
C LYS A 635 -4.45 39.37 6.87
N LEU A 636 -3.72 38.31 6.56
CA LEU A 636 -4.28 37.12 5.91
C LEU A 636 -5.27 36.40 6.83
N PHE A 637 -4.93 36.27 8.11
CA PHE A 637 -5.81 35.65 9.11
C PHE A 637 -7.08 36.48 9.33
N GLU A 638 -6.98 37.81 9.38
CA GLU A 638 -8.14 38.72 9.39
C GLU A 638 -9.02 38.53 8.14
N GLN A 639 -8.42 38.50 6.95
CA GLN A 639 -9.14 38.29 5.68
C GLN A 639 -9.87 36.95 5.62
N LEU A 640 -9.26 35.91 6.18
CA LEU A 640 -9.82 34.56 6.23
C LEU A 640 -10.72 34.33 7.45
N ASN A 641 -10.91 35.34 8.31
CA ASN A 641 -11.67 35.26 9.54
C ASN A 641 -11.20 34.14 10.51
N ILE A 642 -9.88 33.94 10.58
CA ILE A 642 -9.24 32.97 11.47
C ILE A 642 -8.97 33.65 12.81
N GLN A 643 -9.86 33.43 13.77
CA GLN A 643 -9.78 33.99 15.13
C GLN A 643 -10.39 33.02 16.15
N PRO A 644 -10.04 33.10 17.45
CA PRO A 644 -10.46 32.10 18.44
C PRO A 644 -11.96 31.99 18.69
N ASN A 645 -12.74 33.01 18.31
CA ASN A 645 -14.20 32.98 18.37
C ASN A 645 -14.85 32.37 17.12
N SER A 646 -14.07 32.12 16.06
CA SER A 646 -14.52 31.47 14.82
C SER A 646 -14.54 29.94 15.00
N ASN A 647 -15.63 29.31 14.57
CA ASN A 647 -15.76 27.84 14.58
C ASN A 647 -15.32 27.20 13.24
N GLN A 648 -14.47 27.88 12.47
CA GLN A 648 -14.09 27.41 11.13
C GLN A 648 -13.08 26.26 11.15
N TYR A 649 -12.10 26.31 12.05
CA TYR A 649 -11.06 25.29 12.19
C TYR A 649 -10.77 24.97 13.65
N ASP A 650 -10.64 23.69 13.97
CA ASP A 650 -10.26 23.22 15.30
C ASP A 650 -8.75 23.42 15.55
N VAL A 651 -7.94 23.24 14.51
CA VAL A 651 -6.47 23.35 14.55
C VAL A 651 -5.96 24.14 13.35
N VAL A 652 -4.99 25.02 13.60
CA VAL A 652 -4.26 25.73 12.54
C VAL A 652 -2.77 25.48 12.72
N TYR A 653 -2.09 25.11 11.64
CA TYR A 653 -0.64 25.03 11.61
C TYR A 653 -0.05 26.14 10.75
N LEU A 654 1.05 26.73 11.19
CA LEU A 654 1.79 27.78 10.47
C LEU A 654 3.29 27.51 10.56
N ASN A 655 4.04 27.74 9.48
CA ASN A 655 5.50 27.75 9.54
C ASN A 655 6.05 29.11 10.01
N GLY A 656 6.90 29.05 11.03
CA GLY A 656 7.43 30.18 11.81
C GLY A 656 6.49 30.65 12.92
N ASP A 657 6.84 31.77 13.54
CA ASP A 657 6.09 32.34 14.66
C ASP A 657 4.75 32.97 14.23
N HIS A 658 3.93 33.32 15.23
CA HIS A 658 2.68 34.06 15.05
C HIS A 658 2.50 35.14 16.11
N ASN A 659 1.77 36.21 15.77
CA ASN A 659 1.35 37.24 16.72
C ASN A 659 -0.14 37.13 17.10
N ILE A 660 -0.80 36.07 16.66
CA ILE A 660 -2.26 35.92 16.73
C ILE A 660 -2.70 35.53 18.14
N ALA A 661 -3.76 36.18 18.64
CA ALA A 661 -4.41 35.80 19.88
C ALA A 661 -5.02 34.40 19.75
N THR A 662 -4.71 33.51 20.69
CA THR A 662 -5.19 32.12 20.70
C THR A 662 -6.38 31.91 21.63
N LEU A 663 -6.70 32.91 22.46
CA LEU A 663 -7.80 32.88 23.42
C LEU A 663 -8.74 34.06 23.18
N TRP A 664 -10.02 33.78 23.25
CA TRP A 664 -11.09 34.77 23.25
C TRP A 664 -12.01 34.52 24.44
N GLN A 665 -12.48 35.59 25.08
CA GLN A 665 -13.43 35.54 26.17
C GLN A 665 -14.58 36.50 25.87
N SER A 666 -15.82 36.09 26.15
CA SER A 666 -16.99 36.94 25.95
C SER A 666 -16.95 38.16 26.88
N ASP A 667 -17.62 39.25 26.48
CA ASP A 667 -17.64 40.51 27.24
C ASP A 667 -18.22 40.36 28.66
N ASP A 668 -19.06 39.34 28.87
CA ASP A 668 -19.64 38.98 30.18
C ASP A 668 -18.85 37.89 30.93
N GLY A 669 -17.75 37.40 30.36
CA GLY A 669 -16.89 36.37 30.93
C GLY A 669 -17.46 34.95 30.96
N SER A 670 -18.65 34.72 30.36
CA SER A 670 -19.37 33.45 30.41
C SER A 670 -18.85 32.38 29.46
N GLU A 671 -18.25 32.77 28.32
CA GLU A 671 -17.65 31.87 27.33
C GLU A 671 -16.17 32.17 27.12
N THR A 672 -15.36 31.11 27.11
CA THR A 672 -13.96 31.16 26.68
C THR A 672 -13.77 30.21 25.51
N ARG A 673 -13.17 30.69 24.42
CA ARG A 673 -12.84 29.88 23.24
C ARG A 673 -11.35 29.96 22.94
N ALA A 674 -10.79 28.86 22.47
CA ALA A 674 -9.37 28.74 22.20
C ALA A 674 -9.13 28.18 20.79
N LEU A 675 -8.28 28.83 20.01
CA LEU A 675 -7.78 28.32 18.73
C LEU A 675 -6.48 27.55 18.97
N LYS A 676 -6.41 26.29 18.53
CA LYS A 676 -5.18 25.49 18.60
C LYS A 676 -4.25 25.88 17.46
N LEU A 677 -3.43 26.91 17.67
CA LEU A 677 -2.38 27.32 16.73
C LEU A 677 -1.07 26.58 17.05
N ARG A 678 -0.48 25.92 16.06
CA ARG A 678 0.72 25.08 16.23
C ARG A 678 1.81 25.44 15.20
N PRO A 679 3.07 25.61 15.62
CA PRO A 679 4.18 25.75 14.68
C PRO A 679 4.44 24.43 13.95
N ILE A 680 4.71 24.50 12.64
CA ILE A 680 4.96 23.32 11.81
C ILE A 680 6.30 22.67 12.13
N GLU A 681 7.35 23.47 12.32
CA GLU A 681 8.73 23.01 12.45
C GLU A 681 8.96 21.97 13.56
N PRO A 682 8.61 22.23 14.82
CA PRO A 682 8.86 21.27 15.89
C PRO A 682 8.03 20.00 15.71
N GLU A 683 6.79 20.13 15.21
CA GLU A 683 5.93 18.97 14.98
C GLU A 683 6.43 18.12 13.81
N PHE A 684 6.87 18.75 12.72
CA PHE A 684 7.49 18.07 11.59
C PHE A 684 8.73 17.30 12.04
N LEU A 685 9.67 17.97 12.73
CA LEU A 685 10.91 17.35 13.19
C LEU A 685 10.64 16.19 14.16
N ARG A 686 9.67 16.36 15.06
CA ARG A 686 9.24 15.31 16.00
C ARG A 686 8.67 14.10 15.28
N LEU A 687 7.76 14.30 14.32
CA LEU A 687 7.12 13.20 13.60
C LEU A 687 8.06 12.50 12.62
N MET A 688 9.02 13.25 12.05
CA MET A 688 9.96 12.76 11.04
C MET A 688 11.16 12.02 11.64
N PHE A 689 11.72 12.53 12.75
CA PHE A 689 12.97 12.06 13.35
C PHE A 689 12.82 11.61 14.81
N GLY A 690 11.65 11.75 15.41
CA GLY A 690 11.36 11.23 16.74
C GLY A 690 11.36 9.70 16.73
N GLU A 691 11.87 9.12 17.81
CA GLU A 691 11.63 7.71 18.09
C GLU A 691 10.16 7.61 18.52
N GLU A 692 9.33 6.91 17.74
CA GLU A 692 8.03 6.48 18.26
C GLU A 692 8.32 5.56 19.45
N ALA A 693 7.78 5.95 20.61
CA ALA A 693 8.05 5.33 21.91
C ALA A 693 7.59 3.88 22.01
#